data_AF-A0A9D6F788-F1
#
_entry.id   AF-A0A9D6F788-F1
#
_cell.length_a   1.000
_cell.length_b   1.000
_cell.length_c   1.000
_cell.angle_alpha   90.00
_cell.angle_beta   90.00
_cell.angle_gamma   90.00
#
_symmetry.space_group_name_H-M   'P 1'
#
loop_
_entity.id
_entity.type
_entity.pdbx_description
1 polymer ?
#
loop_
_entity_poly.entity_id
_entity_poly.type
_entity_poly.pdbx_seq_one_letter_code
_entity_poly.pdbx_strand_id
1 'polypeptide(L)'
;MKPRTVNPNLAELLDRQTVAGSLWRREKDHLRCVACGHRCLIGEGKRGICKVRFEEAGALRVPFGYVAGLQCDPVEKKPFFHVYPGSDALTFGMMGCDLHCQYCQNWVTSQALRDPAAAAAIRPMTPAQMVEIAQRESARLVVSSYNEPLITAEWAVAVFEQASAAGLACAFVSNGNATPEVLDYLRPWIVAYKVDLKSFDDRHYRTLGGTLDNITDTIRMIHERGIWLEIVTLVIPGFNDSESELRDIARFLVSIDRDIPWHVTAFHKDYHMTGPDATGPARLIRAAEIGAEEGLRFVYAGNLPGQVGPWENTRCPTCSATLIERFGYLIREYHLTSEGLCPHCATALPGIWPGEATSVRTGNDREAYARRMPRPVSGNTRTLTTLPLIGTDVPTPTSRQGNDPMTSPTASAQPALTPGQREKLLGAAADLVRAFASGTEPRLDYPALADLAKQVVAGVFISLKRGKHLRSCCGMMGKPIALLAALYEAASRTVSDDARFPPVSPTEVEHLNMEVWLLHSPEPVQALGEERADAVTVGKHGIRVARDQQHGLFLPAVGVENHWDSRRFLNQVCIKAGLPASAWLEDSTALSTFEGEVVRSPVREVGTPRSMTPAAVCSRDDLRAYAQFACDTIAALLGGTTPSPFVSGAPDGTVTGVVLSLEFPNREPMHCFQISLRPGVALQSTLGKLCQQAAQSLVQKANAASLLANVQIGVSVLYDAVLHGTVAAHDLEGISPQARAFLVLERNKSGLVYDPALAADDALRAAVESARATHPEAAPVYSLAALAQSIFTIPTAPRAVRGPATRKPAVAGKFYPAEADRLATLVDNLVTGERREEPWPAAMLPHAGLAYSGRIAADVLRRLRIPRTVIILGPKHTALGVDWAVAPHETWAFPGGQLSSDFILARRLCHEIPGLEMDAAAHQREHAIEVELPLLARLAPQCRVVGIAVGAGDLASCRRFAQGLAEVLKGRDDSPLLLISSDMNHFADDAENRRLDAIALDALERLDPAHLYQTVTENNISMCGLLPAVIVLETLIRLGRLRISERCGYATSADVTGDTTRVVGYAGMVFG
;
A
#
# COMPACT_ATOMS: atom_id res chain seq x y z
N MET A 1 -13.80 -3.38 -29.64
CA MET A 1 -13.66 -2.71 -28.33
C MET A 1 -14.48 -3.52 -27.33
N LYS A 2 -13.85 -4.37 -26.51
CA LYS A 2 -14.56 -5.30 -25.60
C LYS A 2 -15.22 -4.50 -24.46
N PRO A 3 -16.47 -4.80 -24.04
CA PRO A 3 -17.07 -4.14 -22.90
C PRO A 3 -16.32 -4.54 -21.63
N ARG A 4 -15.67 -3.58 -20.97
CA ARG A 4 -15.06 -3.75 -19.65
C ARG A 4 -16.19 -3.98 -18.64
N THR A 5 -16.09 -5.07 -17.89
CA THR A 5 -17.06 -5.55 -16.90
C THR A 5 -17.21 -4.56 -15.75
N VAL A 6 -18.39 -3.91 -15.69
CA VAL A 6 -18.87 -3.09 -14.58
C VAL A 6 -19.16 -4.01 -13.39
N ASN A 7 -18.89 -3.58 -12.15
CA ASN A 7 -19.30 -4.30 -10.94
C ASN A 7 -20.84 -4.19 -10.79
N PRO A 8 -21.63 -5.25 -11.07
CA PRO A 8 -23.07 -5.14 -11.29
C PRO A 8 -23.84 -4.66 -10.05
N ASN A 9 -23.39 -5.01 -8.83
CA ASN A 9 -24.07 -4.66 -7.58
C ASN A 9 -24.03 -3.14 -7.29
N LEU A 10 -22.91 -2.46 -7.60
CA LEU A 10 -22.81 -1.01 -7.41
C LEU A 10 -23.60 -0.24 -8.46
N ALA A 11 -23.59 -0.68 -9.73
CA ALA A 11 -24.35 -0.04 -10.79
C ALA A 11 -25.85 -0.06 -10.50
N GLU A 12 -26.39 -1.23 -10.13
CA GLU A 12 -27.81 -1.40 -9.79
C GLU A 12 -28.20 -0.56 -8.55
N LEU A 13 -27.34 -0.52 -7.53
CA LEU A 13 -27.57 0.30 -6.35
C LEU A 13 -27.64 1.79 -6.70
N LEU A 14 -26.72 2.27 -7.55
CA LEU A 14 -26.69 3.66 -7.97
C LEU A 14 -27.86 4.02 -8.89
N ASP A 15 -28.29 3.11 -9.77
CA ASP A 15 -29.43 3.33 -10.67
C ASP A 15 -30.73 3.53 -9.89
N ARG A 16 -30.91 2.81 -8.77
CA ARG A 16 -32.03 3.00 -7.84
C ARG A 16 -32.01 4.36 -7.14
N GLN A 17 -30.83 4.98 -7.02
CA GLN A 17 -30.62 6.28 -6.39
C GLN A 17 -30.47 7.38 -7.45
N THR A 18 -31.47 7.50 -8.31
CA THR A 18 -31.53 8.49 -9.38
C THR A 18 -32.86 9.24 -9.42
N VAL A 19 -32.85 10.41 -10.04
CA VAL A 19 -34.04 11.16 -10.46
C VAL A 19 -33.92 11.59 -11.92
N ALA A 20 -34.99 12.12 -12.50
CA ALA A 20 -34.92 12.76 -13.81
C ALA A 20 -34.11 14.06 -13.69
N GLY A 21 -33.03 14.17 -14.46
CA GLY A 21 -32.18 15.35 -14.52
C GLY A 21 -32.70 16.40 -15.51
N SER A 22 -32.28 17.64 -15.31
CA SER A 22 -32.65 18.81 -16.12
C SER A 22 -31.52 19.28 -17.04
N LEU A 23 -30.26 18.90 -16.77
CA LEU A 23 -29.09 19.35 -17.54
C LEU A 23 -28.90 18.51 -18.82
N TRP A 24 -29.88 18.57 -19.70
CA TRP A 24 -29.81 17.96 -21.03
C TRP A 24 -30.72 18.67 -22.03
N ARG A 25 -30.51 18.41 -23.32
CA ARG A 25 -31.40 18.82 -24.40
C ARG A 25 -31.67 17.67 -25.36
N ARG A 26 -32.86 17.65 -25.95
CA ARG A 26 -33.21 16.66 -26.97
C ARG A 26 -32.46 16.96 -28.26
N GLU A 27 -31.86 15.94 -28.87
CA GLU A 27 -31.17 16.03 -30.16
C GLU A 27 -31.52 14.80 -31.00
N LYS A 28 -32.53 14.93 -31.86
CA LYS A 28 -33.16 13.81 -32.58
C LYS A 28 -33.63 12.73 -31.60
N ASP A 29 -33.29 11.46 -31.85
CA ASP A 29 -33.65 10.32 -31.02
C ASP A 29 -32.74 10.15 -29.78
N HIS A 30 -31.80 11.07 -29.55
CA HIS A 30 -30.84 11.00 -28.46
C HIS A 30 -31.00 12.18 -27.50
N LEU A 31 -30.43 12.05 -26.31
CA LEU A 31 -30.37 13.13 -25.33
C LEU A 31 -28.92 13.56 -25.12
N ARG A 32 -28.71 14.87 -25.29
CA ARG A 32 -27.43 15.53 -25.12
C ARG A 32 -27.31 15.99 -23.68
N CYS A 33 -26.56 15.26 -22.86
CA CYS A 33 -26.21 15.71 -21.51
C CYS A 33 -25.33 16.95 -21.60
N VAL A 34 -25.62 18.00 -20.81
CA VAL A 34 -24.85 19.26 -20.80
C VAL A 34 -24.24 19.55 -19.44
N ALA A 35 -24.16 18.57 -18.54
CA ALA A 35 -23.61 18.78 -17.20
C ALA A 35 -22.08 18.94 -17.13
N CYS A 36 -21.35 18.51 -18.17
CA CYS A 36 -19.91 18.71 -18.28
C CYS A 36 -19.45 18.81 -19.74
N GLY A 37 -18.21 19.22 -19.96
CA GLY A 37 -17.61 19.53 -21.27
C GLY A 37 -17.56 18.35 -22.24
N HIS A 38 -17.77 17.12 -21.76
CA HIS A 38 -17.95 15.95 -22.62
C HIS A 38 -19.20 16.02 -23.50
N ARG A 39 -20.23 16.74 -23.04
CA ARG A 39 -21.52 16.90 -23.71
C ARG A 39 -22.03 15.59 -24.34
N CYS A 40 -22.07 14.50 -23.57
CA CYS A 40 -22.33 13.16 -24.13
C CYS A 40 -23.67 13.12 -24.88
N LEU A 41 -23.67 12.55 -26.09
CA LEU A 41 -24.89 12.13 -26.79
C LEU A 41 -25.26 10.74 -26.31
N ILE A 42 -26.33 10.63 -25.54
CA ILE A 42 -26.74 9.38 -24.87
C ILE A 42 -27.99 8.87 -25.57
N GLY A 43 -27.89 7.66 -26.13
CA GLY A 43 -29.01 6.93 -26.73
C GLY A 43 -29.74 6.06 -25.71
N GLU A 44 -30.84 5.45 -26.14
CA GLU A 44 -31.71 4.67 -25.25
C GLU A 44 -30.97 3.55 -24.49
N GLY A 45 -31.15 3.52 -23.16
CA GLY A 45 -30.51 2.54 -22.26
C GLY A 45 -28.97 2.65 -22.20
N LYS A 46 -28.37 3.73 -22.71
CA LYS A 46 -26.91 3.97 -22.66
C LYS A 46 -26.54 4.90 -21.52
N ARG A 47 -25.27 4.84 -21.13
CA ARG A 47 -24.66 5.69 -20.09
C ARG A 47 -23.71 6.70 -20.71
N GLY A 48 -23.63 7.88 -20.11
CA GLY A 48 -22.57 8.85 -20.39
C GLY A 48 -21.19 8.34 -19.96
N ILE A 49 -20.14 9.10 -20.30
CA ILE A 49 -18.76 8.70 -19.99
C ILE A 49 -18.51 8.53 -18.48
N CYS A 50 -19.21 9.33 -17.66
CA CYS A 50 -19.16 9.30 -16.20
C CYS A 50 -19.80 8.06 -15.57
N LYS A 51 -20.50 7.23 -16.36
CA LYS A 51 -21.21 6.00 -15.95
C LYS A 51 -22.37 6.17 -14.98
N VAL A 52 -22.51 7.30 -14.31
CA VAL A 52 -23.58 7.55 -13.33
C VAL A 52 -24.78 8.32 -13.89
N ARG A 53 -24.65 8.91 -15.08
CA ARG A 53 -25.76 9.49 -15.84
C ARG A 53 -26.12 8.60 -17.01
N PHE A 54 -27.40 8.30 -17.19
CA PHE A 54 -27.85 7.39 -18.24
C PHE A 54 -29.25 7.72 -18.74
N GLU A 55 -29.57 7.21 -19.90
CA GLU A 55 -30.90 7.33 -20.47
C GLU A 55 -31.79 6.19 -19.99
N GLU A 56 -33.00 6.52 -19.55
CA GLU A 56 -34.07 5.56 -19.30
C GLU A 56 -35.43 6.16 -19.65
N ALA A 57 -36.22 5.45 -20.46
CA ALA A 57 -37.61 5.79 -20.79
C ALA A 57 -37.81 7.23 -21.30
N GLY A 58 -36.88 7.73 -22.12
CA GLY A 58 -36.91 9.07 -22.70
C GLY A 58 -36.36 10.17 -21.79
N ALA A 59 -35.88 9.86 -20.58
CA ALA A 59 -35.35 10.83 -19.62
C ALA A 59 -33.88 10.57 -19.28
N LEU A 60 -33.14 11.66 -19.01
CA LEU A 60 -31.80 11.53 -18.41
C LEU A 60 -31.94 11.23 -16.91
N ARG A 61 -31.50 10.07 -16.47
CA ARG A 61 -31.38 9.70 -15.05
C ARG A 61 -30.06 10.22 -14.49
N VAL A 62 -30.12 10.90 -13.34
CA VAL A 62 -28.96 11.51 -12.68
C VAL A 62 -28.88 11.08 -11.20
N PRO A 63 -27.67 10.98 -10.61
CA PRO A 63 -27.51 10.58 -9.21
C PRO A 63 -28.21 11.52 -8.24
N PHE A 64 -28.93 10.98 -7.25
CA PHE A 64 -29.67 11.77 -6.28
C PHE A 64 -29.93 11.00 -4.98
N GLY A 65 -30.01 11.70 -3.84
CA GLY A 65 -30.48 11.11 -2.58
C GLY A 65 -29.44 10.29 -1.80
N TYR A 66 -28.14 10.45 -2.10
CA TYR A 66 -27.07 9.79 -1.36
C TYR A 66 -25.77 10.60 -1.35
N VAL A 67 -24.84 10.23 -0.48
CA VAL A 67 -23.45 10.67 -0.47
C VAL A 67 -22.50 9.47 -0.30
N ALA A 68 -21.32 9.52 -0.90
CA ALA A 68 -20.24 8.54 -0.75
C ALA A 68 -19.09 9.04 0.15
N GLY A 69 -18.96 10.36 0.29
CA GLY A 69 -18.07 11.01 1.25
C GLY A 69 -18.80 12.16 1.93
N LEU A 70 -18.62 12.31 3.25
CA LEU A 70 -19.19 13.39 4.06
C LEU A 70 -18.26 13.73 5.23
N GLN A 71 -17.69 14.93 5.25
CA GLN A 71 -16.82 15.40 6.34
C GLN A 71 -17.07 16.86 6.64
N CYS A 72 -16.81 17.30 7.87
CA CYS A 72 -16.76 18.71 8.23
C CYS A 72 -15.31 19.05 8.53
N ASP A 73 -14.68 19.83 7.64
CA ASP A 73 -13.28 20.24 7.82
C ASP A 73 -13.10 21.72 7.49
N PRO A 74 -11.95 22.31 7.86
CA PRO A 74 -11.58 23.66 7.50
C PRO A 74 -11.79 24.00 6.02
N VAL A 75 -12.15 25.25 5.75
CA VAL A 75 -12.18 25.80 4.38
C VAL A 75 -10.80 25.75 3.71
N GLU A 76 -9.73 25.90 4.50
CA GLU A 76 -8.34 25.83 4.03
C GLU A 76 -8.00 24.48 3.39
N LYS A 77 -8.67 23.39 3.80
CA LYS A 77 -8.48 22.08 3.17
C LYS A 77 -9.07 22.00 1.76
N LYS A 78 -10.04 22.85 1.44
CA LYS A 78 -10.68 22.97 0.11
C LYS A 78 -10.01 24.08 -0.70
N PRO A 79 -8.69 24.21 -0.54
CA PRO A 79 -7.88 25.44 -0.68
C PRO A 79 -8.69 26.69 -1.07
N PHE A 80 -9.60 27.08 -0.18
CA PHE A 80 -10.28 28.36 -0.26
C PHE A 80 -9.65 29.26 0.79
N PHE A 81 -8.61 29.99 0.40
CA PHE A 81 -7.88 30.84 1.34
C PHE A 81 -8.52 32.22 1.47
N HIS A 82 -9.33 32.61 0.47
CA HIS A 82 -10.01 33.89 0.38
C HIS A 82 -11.53 33.73 0.50
N VAL A 83 -12.02 32.61 1.06
CA VAL A 83 -13.44 32.39 1.34
C VAL A 83 -13.63 31.95 2.79
N TYR A 84 -14.12 32.87 3.62
CA TYR A 84 -14.36 32.67 5.05
C TYR A 84 -13.20 31.95 5.81
N PRO A 85 -11.94 32.41 5.67
CA PRO A 85 -10.78 31.82 6.36
C PRO A 85 -11.05 31.59 7.86
N GLY A 86 -10.63 30.44 8.37
CA GLY A 86 -10.83 30.00 9.77
C GLY A 86 -12.17 29.31 10.04
N SER A 87 -13.06 29.27 9.06
CA SER A 87 -14.36 28.59 9.16
C SER A 87 -14.27 27.11 8.81
N ASP A 88 -15.34 26.36 9.09
CA ASP A 88 -15.50 24.98 8.64
C ASP A 88 -16.51 24.88 7.49
N ALA A 89 -16.35 23.84 6.68
CA ALA A 89 -17.21 23.51 5.57
C ALA A 89 -17.67 22.05 5.68
N LEU A 90 -18.99 21.84 5.71
CA LEU A 90 -19.56 20.51 5.50
C LEU A 90 -19.40 20.15 4.02
N THR A 91 -18.61 19.12 3.73
CA THR A 91 -18.23 18.75 2.37
C THR A 91 -18.74 17.37 2.05
N PHE A 92 -19.29 17.22 0.86
CA PHE A 92 -19.83 15.95 0.41
C PHE A 92 -19.43 15.64 -1.03
N GLY A 93 -19.38 14.34 -1.33
CA GLY A 93 -19.17 13.80 -2.66
C GLY A 93 -20.04 12.58 -2.88
N MET A 94 -20.27 12.24 -4.15
CA MET A 94 -21.01 11.07 -4.63
C MET A 94 -20.06 10.12 -5.39
N MET A 95 -20.59 9.30 -6.29
CA MET A 95 -19.80 8.37 -7.09
C MET A 95 -19.58 8.87 -8.52
N GLY A 96 -18.45 8.48 -9.10
CA GLY A 96 -18.09 8.72 -10.49
C GLY A 96 -17.32 10.02 -10.70
N CYS A 97 -16.73 10.14 -11.89
CA CYS A 97 -16.01 11.31 -12.36
C CYS A 97 -16.19 11.40 -13.89
N ASP A 98 -15.99 12.56 -14.51
CA ASP A 98 -15.99 12.67 -15.96
C ASP A 98 -14.57 12.57 -16.57
N LEU A 99 -13.52 12.62 -15.74
CA LEU A 99 -12.11 12.35 -16.09
C LEU A 99 -11.60 11.00 -15.52
N HIS A 100 -10.41 10.57 -15.97
CA HIS A 100 -9.79 9.26 -15.72
C HIS A 100 -8.35 9.36 -15.19
N CYS A 101 -8.12 10.26 -14.23
CA CYS A 101 -6.76 10.57 -13.75
C CYS A 101 -6.09 9.35 -13.11
N GLN A 102 -4.89 8.99 -13.58
CA GLN A 102 -4.10 7.87 -13.04
C GLN A 102 -3.52 8.15 -11.64
N TYR A 103 -3.41 9.43 -11.26
CA TYR A 103 -2.95 9.93 -9.96
C TYR A 103 -4.10 10.38 -9.04
N CYS A 104 -5.34 9.93 -9.30
CA CYS A 104 -6.49 10.43 -8.57
C CYS A 104 -6.43 10.05 -7.07
N GLN A 105 -6.27 11.05 -6.19
CA GLN A 105 -6.26 10.85 -4.74
C GLN A 105 -7.63 10.42 -4.19
N ASN A 106 -8.71 10.67 -4.94
CA ASN A 106 -10.08 10.25 -4.64
C ASN A 106 -10.56 9.12 -5.57
N TRP A 107 -9.65 8.26 -6.05
CA TRP A 107 -9.96 7.23 -7.04
C TRP A 107 -11.06 6.26 -6.60
N VAL A 108 -11.17 5.98 -5.29
CA VAL A 108 -12.16 5.07 -4.71
C VAL A 108 -13.61 5.47 -4.99
N THR A 109 -13.90 6.77 -5.06
CA THR A 109 -15.22 7.31 -5.46
C THR A 109 -15.24 7.74 -6.92
N SER A 110 -14.16 8.35 -7.42
CA SER A 110 -14.08 8.95 -8.75
C SER A 110 -14.03 7.91 -9.89
N GLN A 111 -13.37 6.77 -9.67
CA GLN A 111 -13.26 5.69 -10.67
C GLN A 111 -14.32 4.60 -10.47
N ALA A 112 -15.31 4.83 -9.60
CA ALA A 112 -16.45 3.95 -9.43
C ALA A 112 -17.14 3.62 -10.77
N LEU A 113 -17.63 2.39 -10.91
CA LEU A 113 -18.20 1.81 -12.14
C LEU A 113 -17.23 1.65 -13.33
N ARG A 114 -16.00 2.18 -13.25
CA ARG A 114 -14.96 2.03 -14.28
C ARG A 114 -13.85 1.08 -13.84
N ASP A 115 -13.45 1.18 -12.58
CA ASP A 115 -12.49 0.30 -11.93
C ASP A 115 -13.22 -0.54 -10.87
N PRO A 116 -13.22 -1.88 -10.97
CA PRO A 116 -13.84 -2.74 -9.97
C PRO A 116 -13.21 -2.63 -8.57
N ALA A 117 -11.96 -2.18 -8.46
CA ALA A 117 -11.31 -1.93 -7.17
C ALA A 117 -11.74 -0.60 -6.53
N ALA A 118 -12.33 0.31 -7.29
CA ALA A 118 -12.88 1.55 -6.77
C ALA A 118 -14.24 1.26 -6.09
N ALA A 119 -14.19 1.03 -4.78
CA ALA A 119 -15.36 0.72 -3.96
C ALA A 119 -15.38 1.61 -2.71
N ALA A 120 -16.41 2.44 -2.60
CA ALA A 120 -16.77 3.15 -1.38
C ALA A 120 -18.25 2.88 -1.05
N ALA A 121 -18.61 2.95 0.23
CA ALA A 121 -20.00 2.84 0.64
C ALA A 121 -20.78 4.09 0.24
N ILE A 122 -22.06 3.94 -0.05
CA ILE A 122 -22.98 5.08 -0.19
C ILE A 122 -23.91 5.13 1.03
N ARG A 123 -24.27 6.34 1.43
CA ARG A 123 -25.22 6.61 2.49
C ARG A 123 -26.40 7.39 1.92
N PRO A 124 -27.64 6.86 1.98
CA PRO A 124 -28.83 7.63 1.66
C PRO A 124 -28.90 8.90 2.50
N MET A 125 -29.26 10.00 1.87
CA MET A 125 -29.26 11.31 2.49
C MET A 125 -30.31 12.20 1.83
N THR A 126 -30.99 13.03 2.63
CA THR A 126 -31.85 14.10 2.13
C THR A 126 -31.14 15.47 2.21
N PRO A 127 -31.54 16.45 1.39
CA PRO A 127 -31.03 17.82 1.52
C PRO A 127 -31.22 18.42 2.92
N ALA A 128 -32.36 18.16 3.56
CA ALA A 128 -32.64 18.67 4.90
C ALA A 128 -31.65 18.11 5.94
N GLN A 129 -31.36 16.81 5.86
CA GLN A 129 -30.36 16.19 6.73
C GLN A 129 -28.97 16.78 6.52
N MET A 130 -28.61 17.16 5.28
CA MET A 130 -27.34 17.83 5.01
C MET A 130 -27.25 19.20 5.72
N VAL A 131 -28.34 19.97 5.71
CA VAL A 131 -28.41 21.27 6.39
C VAL A 131 -28.38 21.10 7.91
N GLU A 132 -29.16 20.18 8.46
CA GLU A 132 -29.16 19.86 9.89
C GLU A 132 -27.76 19.48 10.39
N ILE A 133 -27.06 18.65 9.62
CA ILE A 133 -25.68 18.27 9.91
C ILE A 133 -24.76 19.49 9.85
N ALA A 134 -24.86 20.33 8.81
CA ALA A 134 -24.01 21.51 8.68
C ALA A 134 -24.18 22.47 9.86
N GLN A 135 -25.43 22.71 10.29
CA GLN A 135 -25.74 23.55 11.44
C GLN A 135 -25.20 22.94 12.75
N ARG A 136 -25.39 21.64 12.95
CA ARG A 136 -24.88 20.94 14.14
C ARG A 136 -23.36 21.01 14.24
N GLU A 137 -22.65 20.85 13.12
CA GLU A 137 -21.20 20.97 13.08
C GLU A 137 -20.72 22.43 13.08
N SER A 138 -21.63 23.41 13.16
CA SER A 138 -21.32 24.84 13.06
C SER A 138 -20.51 25.19 11.81
N ALA A 139 -20.80 24.51 10.69
CA ALA A 139 -20.20 24.80 9.41
C ALA A 139 -20.71 26.14 8.89
N ARG A 140 -19.81 26.94 8.30
CA ARG A 140 -20.17 28.19 7.61
C ARG A 140 -20.53 27.94 6.15
N LEU A 141 -19.96 26.88 5.57
CA LEU A 141 -20.22 26.50 4.18
C LEU A 141 -20.71 25.06 4.03
N VAL A 142 -21.45 24.83 2.95
CA VAL A 142 -21.71 23.51 2.39
C VAL A 142 -21.03 23.39 1.03
N VAL A 143 -20.22 22.35 0.81
CA VAL A 143 -19.35 22.24 -0.36
C VAL A 143 -19.52 20.90 -1.07
N SER A 144 -19.70 20.94 -2.39
CA SER A 144 -19.71 19.72 -3.22
C SER A 144 -18.30 19.45 -3.78
N SER A 145 -17.73 18.27 -3.51
CA SER A 145 -16.32 17.90 -3.77
C SER A 145 -16.07 16.37 -3.71
N TYR A 146 -14.82 15.95 -3.43
CA TYR A 146 -14.25 14.59 -3.40
C TYR A 146 -14.23 13.87 -4.75
N ASN A 147 -15.40 13.59 -5.33
CA ASN A 147 -15.52 13.10 -6.70
C ASN A 147 -15.75 14.30 -7.65
N GLU A 148 -16.11 14.08 -8.91
CA GLU A 148 -16.48 15.22 -9.77
C GLU A 148 -17.92 15.69 -9.47
N PRO A 149 -18.13 16.91 -8.95
CA PRO A 149 -19.47 17.35 -8.62
C PRO A 149 -20.30 17.82 -9.82
N LEU A 150 -19.70 18.17 -10.97
CA LEU A 150 -20.45 18.58 -12.18
C LEU A 150 -21.43 17.48 -12.65
N ILE A 151 -21.00 16.21 -12.57
CA ILE A 151 -21.84 15.08 -12.95
C ILE A 151 -22.97 14.81 -11.93
N THR A 152 -22.95 15.47 -10.78
CA THR A 152 -23.97 15.38 -9.71
C THR A 152 -24.55 16.75 -9.34
N ALA A 153 -24.52 17.72 -10.26
CA ALA A 153 -24.92 19.10 -10.02
C ALA A 153 -26.37 19.26 -9.52
N GLU A 154 -27.32 18.45 -10.01
CA GLU A 154 -28.73 18.48 -9.60
C GLU A 154 -28.90 18.09 -8.12
N TRP A 155 -28.12 17.12 -7.63
CA TRP A 155 -28.10 16.80 -6.20
C TRP A 155 -27.47 17.93 -5.38
N ALA A 156 -26.36 18.51 -5.87
CA ALA A 156 -25.70 19.62 -5.20
C ALA A 156 -26.62 20.83 -5.06
N VAL A 157 -27.34 21.21 -6.12
CA VAL A 157 -28.31 22.32 -6.08
C VAL A 157 -29.46 22.04 -5.11
N ALA A 158 -29.99 20.81 -5.07
CA ALA A 158 -31.03 20.46 -4.10
C ALA A 158 -30.56 20.66 -2.65
N VAL A 159 -29.30 20.35 -2.35
CA VAL A 159 -28.67 20.62 -1.05
C VAL A 159 -28.44 22.12 -0.84
N PHE A 160 -27.90 22.82 -1.84
CA PHE A 160 -27.56 24.23 -1.74
C PHE A 160 -28.76 25.15 -1.62
N GLU A 161 -29.88 24.82 -2.24
CA GLU A 161 -31.13 25.56 -2.09
C GLU A 161 -31.57 25.60 -0.62
N GLN A 162 -31.55 24.46 0.05
CA GLN A 162 -31.92 24.39 1.47
C GLN A 162 -30.84 25.00 2.37
N ALA A 163 -29.55 24.79 2.06
CA ALA A 163 -28.45 25.37 2.82
C ALA A 163 -28.45 26.90 2.76
N SER A 164 -28.71 27.47 1.58
CA SER A 164 -28.80 28.93 1.37
C SER A 164 -30.00 29.51 2.12
N ALA A 165 -31.15 28.84 2.09
CA ALA A 165 -32.32 29.24 2.88
C ALA A 165 -32.05 29.22 4.40
N ALA A 166 -31.14 28.36 4.84
CA ALA A 166 -30.68 28.27 6.23
C ALA A 166 -29.51 29.22 6.57
N GLY A 167 -29.11 30.11 5.66
CA GLY A 167 -28.04 31.09 5.89
C GLY A 167 -26.62 30.54 5.76
N LEU A 168 -26.44 29.34 5.21
CA LEU A 168 -25.14 28.75 4.92
C LEU A 168 -24.69 29.16 3.52
N ALA A 169 -23.41 29.52 3.38
CA ALA A 169 -22.84 29.77 2.06
C ALA A 169 -22.57 28.43 1.34
N CYS A 170 -22.70 28.38 0.03
CA CYS A 170 -22.38 27.17 -0.73
C CYS A 170 -21.20 27.38 -1.68
N ALA A 171 -20.36 26.36 -1.85
CA ALA A 171 -19.24 26.42 -2.78
C ALA A 171 -19.06 25.10 -3.55
N PHE A 172 -18.31 25.16 -4.64
CA PHE A 172 -18.14 24.06 -5.57
C PHE A 172 -16.66 23.81 -5.87
N VAL A 173 -16.22 22.54 -5.83
CA VAL A 173 -14.82 22.16 -6.06
C VAL A 173 -14.76 21.08 -7.14
N SER A 174 -14.29 21.44 -8.34
CA SER A 174 -14.39 20.62 -9.55
C SER A 174 -13.07 20.54 -10.32
N ASN A 175 -12.95 19.55 -11.22
CA ASN A 175 -11.88 19.49 -12.22
C ASN A 175 -11.99 20.54 -13.34
N GLY A 176 -13.07 21.34 -13.37
CA GLY A 176 -13.23 22.47 -14.27
C GLY A 176 -13.70 22.10 -15.68
N ASN A 177 -14.12 20.87 -15.96
CA ASN A 177 -14.67 20.50 -17.27
C ASN A 177 -16.16 20.90 -17.39
N ALA A 178 -16.50 22.17 -17.15
CA ALA A 178 -17.89 22.62 -17.10
C ALA A 178 -18.44 23.04 -18.48
N THR A 179 -19.74 23.35 -18.51
CA THR A 179 -20.44 23.97 -19.64
C THR A 179 -21.07 25.29 -19.20
N PRO A 180 -21.40 26.21 -20.11
CA PRO A 180 -22.22 27.37 -19.78
C PRO A 180 -23.51 27.00 -19.04
N GLU A 181 -24.19 25.94 -19.48
CA GLU A 181 -25.50 25.53 -18.94
C GLU A 181 -25.41 25.10 -17.47
N VAL A 182 -24.41 24.31 -17.08
CA VAL A 182 -24.25 23.90 -15.68
C VAL A 182 -23.74 25.04 -14.81
N LEU A 183 -22.91 25.94 -15.35
CA LEU A 183 -22.47 27.12 -14.61
C LEU A 183 -23.64 28.08 -14.34
N ASP A 184 -24.52 28.30 -15.31
CA ASP A 184 -25.73 29.11 -15.15
C ASP A 184 -26.71 28.45 -14.17
N TYR A 185 -26.79 27.12 -14.17
CA TYR A 185 -27.60 26.35 -13.22
C TYR A 185 -27.08 26.44 -11.77
N LEU A 186 -25.76 26.46 -11.58
CA LEU A 186 -25.12 26.55 -10.25
C LEU A 186 -25.06 27.98 -9.71
N ARG A 187 -24.90 28.98 -10.59
CA ARG A 187 -24.63 30.38 -10.26
C ARG A 187 -25.51 30.98 -9.16
N PRO A 188 -26.84 30.75 -9.10
CA PRO A 188 -27.68 31.35 -8.07
C PRO A 188 -27.41 30.84 -6.65
N TRP A 189 -26.73 29.70 -6.53
CA TRP A 189 -26.65 28.94 -5.28
C TRP A 189 -25.26 28.98 -4.63
N ILE A 190 -24.21 29.30 -5.38
CA ILE A 190 -22.84 29.24 -4.90
C ILE A 190 -22.21 30.63 -4.81
N VAL A 191 -21.37 30.83 -3.80
CA VAL A 191 -20.59 32.06 -3.62
C VAL A 191 -19.16 31.91 -4.16
N ALA A 192 -18.66 30.68 -4.23
CA ALA A 192 -17.29 30.39 -4.65
C ALA A 192 -17.19 29.09 -5.44
N TYR A 193 -16.24 29.06 -6.36
CA TYR A 193 -15.88 27.93 -7.19
C TYR A 193 -14.37 27.74 -7.17
N LYS A 194 -13.92 26.51 -7.02
CA LYS A 194 -12.51 26.17 -7.16
C LYS A 194 -12.29 25.14 -8.26
N VAL A 195 -11.31 25.41 -9.12
CA VAL A 195 -10.98 24.56 -10.28
C VAL A 195 -9.63 23.87 -10.05
N ASP A 196 -9.60 22.56 -10.20
CA ASP A 196 -8.37 21.78 -10.32
C ASP A 196 -7.83 21.84 -11.76
N LEU A 197 -6.92 22.77 -12.03
CA LEU A 197 -6.17 22.86 -13.28
C LEU A 197 -5.00 21.87 -13.24
N LYS A 198 -5.19 20.74 -13.93
CA LYS A 198 -4.37 19.53 -13.78
C LYS A 198 -3.05 19.56 -14.56
N SER A 199 -3.00 20.33 -15.64
CA SER A 199 -1.85 20.50 -16.52
C SER A 199 -2.15 21.69 -17.43
N PHE A 200 -1.15 22.27 -18.06
CA PHE A 200 -1.30 23.23 -19.16
C PHE A 200 -0.82 22.66 -20.50
N ASP A 201 -0.80 21.33 -20.60
CA ASP A 201 -0.56 20.58 -21.83
C ASP A 201 -1.84 19.81 -22.22
N ASP A 202 -2.37 20.15 -23.39
CA ASP A 202 -3.58 19.53 -23.93
C ASP A 202 -3.39 18.02 -24.24
N ARG A 203 -2.15 17.57 -24.50
CA ARG A 203 -1.85 16.13 -24.63
C ARG A 203 -2.09 15.41 -23.31
N HIS A 204 -1.66 16.00 -22.20
CA HIS A 204 -1.91 15.44 -20.86
C HIS A 204 -3.41 15.38 -20.58
N TYR A 205 -4.17 16.44 -20.84
CA TYR A 205 -5.63 16.42 -20.65
C TYR A 205 -6.33 15.33 -21.48
N ARG A 206 -5.89 15.09 -22.72
CA ARG A 206 -6.42 13.98 -23.53
C ARG A 206 -6.20 12.62 -22.90
N THR A 207 -5.08 12.40 -22.21
CA THR A 207 -4.85 11.14 -21.46
C THR A 207 -5.80 10.97 -20.28
N LEU A 208 -6.28 12.07 -19.69
CA LEU A 208 -7.28 12.08 -18.62
C LEU A 208 -8.71 11.92 -19.16
N GLY A 209 -8.88 11.95 -20.48
CA GLY A 209 -10.18 11.95 -21.14
C GLY A 209 -10.86 13.32 -21.12
N GLY A 210 -10.11 14.42 -21.22
CA GLY A 210 -10.64 15.78 -21.40
C GLY A 210 -9.81 16.57 -22.42
N THR A 211 -10.06 17.86 -22.55
CA THR A 211 -9.25 18.81 -23.36
C THR A 211 -8.93 20.03 -22.51
N LEU A 212 -7.76 20.63 -22.71
CA LEU A 212 -7.35 21.81 -21.93
C LEU A 212 -8.32 22.98 -22.14
N ASP A 213 -8.78 23.18 -23.37
CA ASP A 213 -9.70 24.27 -23.76
C ASP A 213 -10.98 24.29 -22.92
N ASN A 214 -11.56 23.12 -22.63
CA ASN A 214 -12.77 23.06 -21.80
C ASN A 214 -12.54 23.64 -20.40
N ILE A 215 -11.35 23.45 -19.85
CA ILE A 215 -11.00 23.87 -18.49
C ILE A 215 -10.65 25.35 -18.50
N THR A 216 -9.85 25.81 -19.46
CA THR A 216 -9.49 27.23 -19.59
C THR A 216 -10.72 28.09 -19.90
N ASP A 217 -11.63 27.63 -20.76
CA ASP A 217 -12.91 28.28 -21.02
C ASP A 217 -13.78 28.31 -19.76
N THR A 218 -13.82 27.22 -18.99
CA THR A 218 -14.57 27.19 -17.72
C THR A 218 -14.05 28.22 -16.72
N ILE A 219 -12.73 28.35 -16.58
CA ILE A 219 -12.10 29.35 -15.71
C ILE A 219 -12.53 30.76 -16.12
N ARG A 220 -12.47 31.09 -17.43
CA ARG A 220 -12.94 32.39 -17.96
C ARG A 220 -14.43 32.60 -17.67
N MET A 221 -15.26 31.60 -17.99
CA MET A 221 -16.71 31.67 -17.82
C MET A 221 -17.16 31.83 -16.36
N ILE A 222 -16.44 31.25 -15.40
CA ILE A 222 -16.73 31.43 -13.96
C ILE A 222 -16.41 32.86 -13.54
N HIS A 223 -15.24 33.38 -13.93
CA HIS A 223 -14.83 34.76 -13.62
C HIS A 223 -15.79 35.78 -14.24
N GLU A 224 -16.16 35.62 -15.52
CA GLU A 224 -17.14 36.46 -16.22
C GLU A 224 -18.52 36.49 -15.54
N ARG A 225 -18.89 35.41 -14.83
CA ARG A 225 -20.16 35.32 -14.08
C ARG A 225 -20.12 35.99 -12.70
N GLY A 226 -18.95 36.49 -12.30
CA GLY A 226 -18.74 37.14 -11.00
C GLY A 226 -18.77 36.17 -9.82
N ILE A 227 -18.51 34.88 -10.06
CA ILE A 227 -18.37 33.88 -8.99
C ILE A 227 -16.93 33.92 -8.50
N TRP A 228 -16.71 33.95 -7.17
CA TRP A 228 -15.35 33.93 -6.61
C TRP A 228 -14.60 32.67 -7.06
N LEU A 229 -13.39 32.84 -7.60
CA LEU A 229 -12.64 31.77 -8.24
C LEU A 229 -11.26 31.60 -7.61
N GLU A 230 -10.94 30.37 -7.19
CA GLU A 230 -9.58 29.97 -6.81
C GLU A 230 -9.13 28.76 -7.66
N ILE A 231 -7.84 28.68 -7.98
CA ILE A 231 -7.29 27.64 -8.86
C ILE A 231 -6.30 26.79 -8.09
N VAL A 232 -6.38 25.47 -8.22
CA VAL A 232 -5.36 24.54 -7.70
C VAL A 232 -4.70 23.77 -8.82
N THR A 233 -3.39 23.62 -8.71
CA THR A 233 -2.59 22.68 -9.50
C THR A 233 -1.89 21.72 -8.54
N LEU A 234 -2.18 20.43 -8.68
CA LEU A 234 -1.37 19.37 -8.05
C LEU A 234 -0.09 19.22 -8.87
N VAL A 235 1.05 19.61 -8.31
CA VAL A 235 2.33 19.53 -9.00
C VAL A 235 2.86 18.11 -8.87
N ILE A 236 3.07 17.44 -10.00
CA ILE A 236 3.50 16.05 -10.13
C ILE A 236 4.84 16.01 -10.86
N PRO A 237 5.90 15.44 -10.24
CA PRO A 237 7.23 15.43 -10.84
C PRO A 237 7.28 14.66 -12.16
N GLY A 238 7.86 15.27 -13.19
CA GLY A 238 7.97 14.68 -14.53
C GLY A 238 6.66 14.66 -15.33
N PHE A 239 5.58 15.27 -14.82
CA PHE A 239 4.29 15.32 -15.52
C PHE A 239 3.85 16.76 -15.79
N ASN A 240 3.79 17.65 -14.80
CA ASN A 240 3.35 19.04 -14.97
C ASN A 240 4.19 20.05 -14.15
N ASP A 241 5.41 19.66 -13.75
CA ASP A 241 6.29 20.46 -12.90
C ASP A 241 7.38 21.22 -13.67
N SER A 242 7.33 21.22 -15.00
CA SER A 242 8.28 22.00 -15.80
C SER A 242 8.08 23.51 -15.59
N GLU A 243 9.17 24.28 -15.51
CA GLU A 243 9.04 25.73 -15.34
C GLU A 243 8.25 26.39 -16.47
N SER A 244 8.39 25.91 -17.71
CA SER A 244 7.64 26.42 -18.85
C SER A 244 6.14 26.26 -18.66
N GLU A 245 5.69 25.08 -18.25
CA GLU A 245 4.27 24.81 -18.06
C GLU A 245 3.69 25.60 -16.88
N LEU A 246 4.44 25.70 -15.77
CA LEU A 246 4.05 26.51 -14.61
C LEU A 246 3.95 28.01 -14.96
N ARG A 247 4.87 28.52 -15.78
CA ARG A 247 4.79 29.90 -16.30
C ARG A 247 3.58 30.09 -17.19
N ASP A 248 3.26 29.12 -18.05
CA ASP A 248 2.10 29.21 -18.93
C ASP A 248 0.78 29.22 -18.15
N ILE A 249 0.67 28.42 -17.07
CA ILE A 249 -0.46 28.49 -16.12
C ILE A 249 -0.55 29.90 -15.54
N ALA A 250 0.54 30.41 -14.97
CA ALA A 250 0.54 31.71 -14.30
C ALA A 250 0.18 32.85 -15.26
N ARG A 251 0.74 32.86 -16.48
CA ARG A 251 0.42 33.84 -17.53
C ARG A 251 -1.05 33.77 -17.95
N PHE A 252 -1.59 32.56 -18.09
CA PHE A 252 -2.99 32.38 -18.40
C PHE A 252 -3.89 32.98 -17.31
N LEU A 253 -3.61 32.70 -16.04
CA LEU A 253 -4.37 33.28 -14.93
C LEU A 253 -4.24 34.80 -14.86
N VAL A 254 -3.03 35.34 -15.02
CA VAL A 254 -2.77 36.79 -15.12
C VAL A 254 -3.53 37.44 -16.28
N SER A 255 -3.68 36.74 -17.40
CA SER A 255 -4.44 37.24 -18.57
C SER A 255 -5.94 37.37 -18.30
N ILE A 256 -6.46 36.69 -17.28
CA ILE A 256 -7.85 36.81 -16.84
C ILE A 256 -7.90 37.86 -15.74
N ASP A 257 -7.19 37.62 -14.64
CA ASP A 257 -7.13 38.53 -13.50
C ASP A 257 -5.95 38.15 -12.59
N ARG A 258 -5.14 39.15 -12.23
CA ARG A 258 -3.97 39.00 -11.35
C ARG A 258 -4.35 38.68 -9.90
N ASP A 259 -5.62 38.91 -9.56
CA ASP A 259 -6.18 38.71 -8.24
C ASP A 259 -6.74 37.30 -8.01
N ILE A 260 -6.75 36.42 -9.04
CA ILE A 260 -7.13 35.01 -8.89
C ILE A 260 -6.09 34.27 -8.03
N PRO A 261 -6.46 33.71 -6.86
CA PRO A 261 -5.55 32.89 -6.08
C PRO A 261 -5.16 31.61 -6.81
N TRP A 262 -3.86 31.37 -6.93
CA TRP A 262 -3.31 30.13 -7.46
C TRP A 262 -2.63 29.32 -6.37
N HIS A 263 -3.05 28.08 -6.21
CA HIS A 263 -2.55 27.15 -5.22
C HIS A 263 -1.77 26.02 -5.89
N VAL A 264 -0.53 25.81 -5.47
CA VAL A 264 0.30 24.68 -5.87
C VAL A 264 0.41 23.69 -4.71
N THR A 265 0.07 22.42 -4.97
CA THR A 265 0.00 21.39 -3.92
C THR A 265 0.86 20.18 -4.27
N ALA A 266 1.37 19.49 -3.25
CA ALA A 266 2.26 18.35 -3.42
C ALA A 266 1.51 17.08 -3.80
N PHE A 267 2.04 16.38 -4.80
CA PHE A 267 1.69 15.02 -5.15
C PHE A 267 2.22 14.00 -4.14
N HIS A 268 1.43 12.94 -3.92
CA HIS A 268 1.87 11.68 -3.32
C HIS A 268 1.34 10.50 -4.16
N LYS A 269 2.04 9.37 -4.10
CA LYS A 269 1.76 8.17 -4.90
C LYS A 269 0.38 7.61 -4.53
N ASP A 270 -0.55 7.64 -5.49
CA ASP A 270 -1.92 7.14 -5.36
C ASP A 270 -2.40 6.49 -6.66
N TYR A 271 -3.41 5.63 -6.51
CA TYR A 271 -4.07 4.90 -7.58
C TYR A 271 -3.07 4.12 -8.47
N HIS A 272 -2.92 4.49 -9.75
CA HIS A 272 -2.03 3.80 -10.69
C HIS A 272 -0.72 4.57 -10.96
N MET A 273 -0.58 5.81 -10.51
CA MET A 273 0.63 6.61 -10.70
C MET A 273 1.56 6.46 -9.50
N THR A 274 2.33 5.38 -9.49
CA THR A 274 3.28 5.02 -8.40
C THR A 274 4.75 5.30 -8.73
N GLY A 275 5.05 5.66 -9.98
CA GLY A 275 6.40 5.89 -10.48
C GLY A 275 7.07 7.16 -9.94
N PRO A 276 6.51 8.37 -10.20
CA PRO A 276 7.09 9.64 -9.76
C PRO A 276 7.17 9.73 -8.23
N ASP A 277 8.21 10.38 -7.71
CA ASP A 277 8.30 10.66 -6.27
C ASP A 277 7.30 11.71 -5.80
N ALA A 278 7.07 11.75 -4.49
CA ALA A 278 6.25 12.80 -3.89
C ALA A 278 6.88 14.18 -4.14
N THR A 279 6.03 15.20 -4.31
CA THR A 279 6.51 16.56 -4.56
C THR A 279 7.06 17.16 -3.28
N GLY A 280 8.37 17.42 -3.27
CA GLY A 280 9.04 18.05 -2.12
C GLY A 280 8.77 19.56 -2.01
N PRO A 281 9.05 20.17 -0.83
CA PRO A 281 8.80 21.59 -0.57
C PRO A 281 9.50 22.53 -1.55
N ALA A 282 10.77 22.26 -1.90
CA ALA A 282 11.54 23.12 -2.80
C ALA A 282 10.86 23.32 -4.17
N ARG A 283 10.24 22.25 -4.72
CA ARG A 283 9.54 22.32 -6.00
C ARG A 283 8.24 23.13 -5.89
N LEU A 284 7.51 23.02 -4.78
CA LEU A 284 6.31 23.86 -4.55
C LEU A 284 6.68 25.33 -4.35
N ILE A 285 7.72 25.62 -3.57
CA ILE A 285 8.25 26.97 -3.37
C ILE A 285 8.60 27.56 -4.74
N ARG A 286 9.31 26.80 -5.59
CA ARG A 286 9.68 27.25 -6.93
C ARG A 286 8.46 27.52 -7.81
N ALA A 287 7.46 26.66 -7.78
CA ALA A 287 6.21 26.88 -8.52
C ALA A 287 5.49 28.15 -8.05
N ALA A 288 5.48 28.40 -6.73
CA ALA A 288 4.88 29.60 -6.16
C ALA A 288 5.64 30.89 -6.55
N GLU A 289 6.98 30.84 -6.51
CA GLU A 289 7.87 31.90 -7.01
C GLU A 289 7.58 32.23 -8.47
N ILE A 290 7.48 31.22 -9.34
CA ILE A 290 7.13 31.39 -10.75
C ILE A 290 5.79 32.11 -10.91
N GLY A 291 4.77 31.72 -10.14
CA GLY A 291 3.47 32.39 -10.17
C GLY A 291 3.56 33.89 -9.84
N ALA A 292 4.34 34.22 -8.81
CA ALA A 292 4.57 35.60 -8.39
C ALA A 292 5.41 36.39 -9.42
N GLU A 293 6.45 35.77 -9.99
CA GLU A 293 7.31 36.34 -11.05
C GLU A 293 6.50 36.73 -12.29
N GLU A 294 5.55 35.88 -12.70
CA GLU A 294 4.67 36.13 -13.86
C GLU A 294 3.57 37.16 -13.54
N GLY A 295 3.41 37.54 -12.26
CA GLY A 295 2.65 38.70 -11.84
C GLY A 295 1.35 38.42 -11.09
N LEU A 296 1.08 37.17 -10.69
CA LEU A 296 -0.01 36.85 -9.76
C LEU A 296 0.25 37.48 -8.39
N ARG A 297 -0.79 38.03 -7.77
CA ARG A 297 -0.69 38.69 -6.46
C ARG A 297 -0.84 37.72 -5.30
N PHE A 298 -1.55 36.62 -5.51
CA PHE A 298 -1.85 35.62 -4.49
C PHE A 298 -1.48 34.24 -5.02
N VAL A 299 -0.35 33.72 -4.52
CA VAL A 299 0.11 32.37 -4.85
C VAL A 299 0.39 31.64 -3.54
N TYR A 300 -0.12 30.42 -3.45
CA TYR A 300 -0.08 29.61 -2.25
C TYR A 300 0.58 28.27 -2.53
N ALA A 301 1.58 27.92 -1.72
CA ALA A 301 2.08 26.56 -1.65
C ALA A 301 1.38 25.86 -0.49
N GLY A 302 0.78 24.70 -0.75
CA GLY A 302 -0.11 24.02 0.19
C GLY A 302 0.38 22.63 0.60
N ASN A 303 -0.46 21.98 1.43
CA ASN A 303 -0.42 20.57 1.88
C ASN A 303 0.90 20.00 2.44
N LEU A 304 1.91 20.84 2.70
CA LEU A 304 3.12 20.52 3.46
C LEU A 304 3.31 21.50 4.64
N PRO A 305 2.50 21.37 5.72
CA PRO A 305 2.41 22.37 6.80
C PRO A 305 3.77 22.78 7.36
N GLY A 306 4.08 24.07 7.26
CA GLY A 306 5.30 24.69 7.79
C GLY A 306 6.56 24.45 6.98
N GLN A 307 6.49 23.78 5.82
CA GLN A 307 7.66 23.44 5.00
C GLN A 307 7.87 24.35 3.80
N VAL A 308 6.87 25.18 3.46
CA VAL A 308 6.89 26.02 2.24
C VAL A 308 7.07 27.51 2.55
N GLY A 309 7.52 27.84 3.76
CA GLY A 309 7.87 29.21 4.15
C GLY A 309 6.69 30.20 4.05
N PRO A 310 6.89 31.41 3.50
CA PRO A 310 5.85 32.46 3.48
C PRO A 310 4.69 32.15 2.53
N TRP A 311 4.81 31.12 1.68
CA TRP A 311 3.83 30.77 0.66
C TRP A 311 2.56 30.11 1.22
N GLU A 312 2.46 29.86 2.54
CA GLU A 312 1.18 29.51 3.20
C GLU A 312 0.34 30.75 3.57
N ASN A 313 0.97 31.93 3.58
CA ASN A 313 0.42 33.12 4.21
C ASN A 313 -0.20 34.07 3.18
N THR A 314 -1.30 34.73 3.56
CA THR A 314 -1.85 35.82 2.74
C THR A 314 -1.09 37.10 3.06
N ARG A 315 -0.44 37.69 2.06
CA ARG A 315 0.34 38.93 2.17
C ARG A 315 -0.30 40.04 1.35
N CYS A 316 -0.17 41.27 1.82
CA CYS A 316 -0.64 42.44 1.08
C CYS A 316 0.18 42.61 -0.22
N PRO A 317 -0.45 42.69 -1.40
CA PRO A 317 0.28 42.88 -2.66
C PRO A 317 0.93 44.26 -2.79
N THR A 318 0.56 45.23 -1.95
CA THR A 318 1.09 46.61 -1.98
C THR A 318 2.23 46.80 -0.99
N CYS A 319 1.98 46.55 0.30
CA CYS A 319 2.98 46.79 1.36
C CYS A 319 3.70 45.53 1.85
N SER A 320 3.37 44.36 1.29
CA SER A 320 4.01 43.08 1.64
C SER A 320 3.83 42.60 3.09
N ALA A 321 3.02 43.29 3.89
CA ALA A 321 2.66 42.87 5.25
C ALA A 321 1.92 41.53 5.23
N THR A 322 2.23 40.65 6.18
CA THR A 322 1.49 39.40 6.38
C THR A 322 0.15 39.72 7.04
N LEU A 323 -0.94 39.38 6.36
CA LEU A 323 -2.30 39.70 6.78
C LEU A 323 -3.03 38.49 7.36
N ILE A 324 -2.73 37.30 6.86
CA ILE A 324 -3.20 36.04 7.44
C ILE A 324 -2.01 35.09 7.51
N GLU A 325 -1.57 34.77 8.72
CA GLU A 325 -0.53 33.77 8.96
C GLU A 325 -1.16 32.39 9.15
N ARG A 326 -0.66 31.39 8.44
CA ARG A 326 -1.12 30.01 8.49
C ARG A 326 -0.01 29.04 8.87
N PHE A 327 -0.43 27.92 9.43
CA PHE A 327 0.35 26.70 9.53
C PHE A 327 -0.56 25.55 9.06
N GLY A 328 -0.42 25.14 7.79
CA GLY A 328 -1.38 24.24 7.16
C GLY A 328 -2.82 24.82 7.19
N TYR A 329 -3.74 24.13 7.86
CA TYR A 329 -5.17 24.55 7.95
C TYR A 329 -5.49 25.45 9.15
N LEU A 330 -4.50 25.73 10.00
CA LEU A 330 -4.67 26.59 11.17
C LEU A 330 -4.28 28.02 10.82
N ILE A 331 -5.14 28.98 11.15
CA ILE A 331 -4.80 30.40 11.13
C ILE A 331 -4.14 30.75 12.46
N ARG A 332 -2.93 31.27 12.41
CA ARG A 332 -2.21 31.76 13.60
C ARG A 332 -2.59 33.19 13.92
N GLU A 333 -2.58 34.04 12.88
CA GLU A 333 -2.89 35.45 13.00
C GLU A 333 -3.80 35.91 11.85
N TYR A 334 -4.71 36.84 12.14
CA TYR A 334 -5.64 37.42 11.18
C TYR A 334 -5.74 38.93 11.41
N HIS A 335 -5.32 39.71 10.41
CA HIS A 335 -5.15 41.17 10.51
C HIS A 335 -6.00 41.96 9.51
N LEU A 336 -6.78 41.30 8.65
CA LEU A 336 -7.69 42.00 7.73
C LEU A 336 -8.82 42.70 8.49
N THR A 337 -9.22 43.88 8.00
CA THR A 337 -10.41 44.56 8.52
C THR A 337 -11.70 43.80 8.16
N SER A 338 -12.81 44.16 8.79
CA SER A 338 -14.17 43.66 8.46
C SER A 338 -14.55 43.86 6.99
N GLU A 339 -13.99 44.88 6.34
CA GLU A 339 -14.20 45.17 4.92
C GLU A 339 -13.16 44.50 3.99
N GLY A 340 -12.27 43.66 4.54
CA GLY A 340 -11.22 42.98 3.77
C GLY A 340 -10.05 43.89 3.38
N LEU A 341 -9.79 44.95 4.14
CA LEU A 341 -8.72 45.90 3.85
C LEU A 341 -7.43 45.55 4.62
N CYS A 342 -6.29 45.89 4.03
CA CYS A 342 -5.01 45.88 4.72
C CYS A 342 -4.97 47.02 5.75
N PRO A 343 -4.70 46.76 7.05
CA PRO A 343 -4.67 47.81 8.07
C PRO A 343 -3.46 48.75 7.94
N HIS A 344 -2.42 48.35 7.19
CA HIS A 344 -1.19 49.12 7.05
C HIS A 344 -1.20 50.11 5.87
N CYS A 345 -1.92 49.79 4.78
CA CYS A 345 -1.92 50.61 3.57
C CYS A 345 -3.30 50.81 2.93
N ALA A 346 -4.36 50.29 3.56
CA ALA A 346 -5.75 50.36 3.11
C ALA A 346 -6.04 49.69 1.74
N THR A 347 -5.09 48.95 1.16
CA THR A 347 -5.35 48.14 -0.04
C THR A 347 -6.45 47.12 0.25
N ALA A 348 -7.50 47.11 -0.56
CA ALA A 348 -8.54 46.09 -0.52
C ALA A 348 -8.00 44.75 -1.03
N LEU A 349 -8.17 43.69 -0.24
CA LEU A 349 -7.84 42.34 -0.68
C LEU A 349 -9.08 41.68 -1.29
N PRO A 350 -8.97 41.12 -2.50
CA PRO A 350 -10.07 40.44 -3.17
C PRO A 350 -10.39 39.15 -2.41
N GLY A 351 -11.66 38.92 -2.07
CA GLY A 351 -12.09 37.72 -1.37
C GLY A 351 -13.46 37.89 -0.72
N ILE A 352 -13.94 36.81 -0.10
CA ILE A 352 -15.15 36.75 0.71
C ILE A 352 -14.72 36.60 2.16
N TRP A 353 -14.62 37.72 2.86
CA TRP A 353 -14.07 37.78 4.22
C TRP A 353 -15.16 37.67 5.30
N PRO A 354 -14.83 37.18 6.51
CA PRO A 354 -15.72 37.24 7.65
C PRO A 354 -16.01 38.69 8.05
N GLY A 355 -17.27 38.99 8.40
CA GLY A 355 -17.69 40.35 8.76
C GLY A 355 -17.10 40.87 10.08
N GLU A 356 -16.60 39.99 10.95
CA GLU A 356 -15.88 40.34 12.17
C GLU A 356 -14.61 39.49 12.30
N ALA A 357 -13.46 40.13 12.56
CA ALA A 357 -12.18 39.43 12.72
C ALA A 357 -12.19 38.42 13.89
N THR A 358 -12.98 38.69 14.94
CA THR A 358 -13.16 37.81 16.11
C THR A 358 -13.86 36.48 15.76
N SER A 359 -14.55 36.41 14.63
CA SER A 359 -15.19 35.17 14.17
C SER A 359 -14.20 34.18 13.55
N VAL A 360 -12.99 34.64 13.20
CA VAL A 360 -11.91 33.81 12.68
C VAL A 360 -11.33 32.98 13.82
N ARG A 361 -11.37 31.65 13.67
CA ARG A 361 -10.77 30.74 14.65
C ARG A 361 -9.26 30.70 14.47
N THR A 362 -8.56 31.40 15.35
CA THR A 362 -7.10 31.43 15.40
C THR A 362 -6.56 30.51 16.49
N GLY A 363 -5.29 30.14 16.37
CA GLY A 363 -4.56 29.41 17.40
C GLY A 363 -3.11 29.17 17.02
N ASN A 364 -2.28 28.87 18.01
CA ASN A 364 -0.83 28.69 17.83
C ASN A 364 -0.29 27.40 18.47
N ASP A 365 -1.17 26.57 19.03
CA ASP A 365 -0.80 25.33 19.71
C ASP A 365 -1.25 24.07 18.95
N ARG A 366 -0.76 22.92 19.41
CA ARG A 366 -1.07 21.63 18.80
C ARG A 366 -2.53 21.20 18.98
N GLU A 367 -3.21 21.64 20.03
CA GLU A 367 -4.61 21.34 20.26
C GLU A 367 -5.52 22.12 19.30
N ALA A 368 -5.20 23.40 19.07
CA ALA A 368 -5.81 24.24 18.05
C ALA A 368 -5.64 23.63 16.66
N TYR A 369 -4.42 23.17 16.31
CA TYR A 369 -4.22 22.45 15.05
C TYR A 369 -5.04 21.16 14.97
N ALA A 370 -5.07 20.35 16.04
CA ALA A 370 -5.85 19.11 16.09
C ALA A 370 -7.37 19.37 15.94
N ARG A 371 -7.91 20.45 16.52
CA ARG A 371 -9.30 20.87 16.34
C ARG A 371 -9.62 21.29 14.89
N ARG A 372 -8.61 21.70 14.12
CA ARG A 372 -8.70 21.99 12.69
C ARG A 372 -8.45 20.75 11.82
N MET A 373 -8.12 19.59 12.37
CA MET A 373 -7.97 18.39 11.54
C MET A 373 -9.32 17.92 10.98
N PRO A 374 -9.33 17.21 9.83
CA PRO A 374 -10.52 16.62 9.27
C PRO A 374 -11.31 15.76 10.25
N ARG A 375 -12.63 15.94 10.30
CA ARG A 375 -13.51 15.17 11.19
C ARG A 375 -14.63 14.50 10.38
N PRO A 376 -14.75 13.16 10.42
CA PRO A 376 -15.92 12.49 9.87
C PRO A 376 -17.16 12.89 10.67
N VAL A 377 -18.29 13.03 10.00
CA VAL A 377 -19.53 13.49 10.62
C VAL A 377 -20.49 12.33 10.87
N SER A 378 -20.71 12.00 12.14
CA SER A 378 -21.67 10.96 12.55
C SER A 378 -23.11 11.46 12.31
N GLY A 379 -23.92 10.69 11.58
CA GLY A 379 -25.33 11.01 11.36
C GLY A 379 -26.22 10.44 12.46
N ASN A 380 -26.71 11.26 13.38
CA ASN A 380 -27.82 10.87 14.25
C ASN A 380 -29.15 11.14 13.52
N THR A 381 -29.77 10.09 12.97
CA THR A 381 -31.16 10.12 12.50
C THR A 381 -31.97 9.19 13.39
N ARG A 382 -32.60 9.74 14.45
CA ARG A 382 -33.69 9.02 15.12
C ARG A 382 -34.90 9.05 14.17
N THR A 383 -35.59 7.91 14.05
CA THR A 383 -36.81 7.67 13.26
C THR A 383 -36.71 7.69 11.73
N LEU A 384 -36.03 6.67 11.18
CA LEU A 384 -36.39 5.91 9.97
C LEU A 384 -35.70 4.54 10.14
N THR A 385 -36.38 3.44 9.87
CA THR A 385 -35.93 2.06 10.14
C THR A 385 -34.57 1.77 9.52
N THR A 386 -33.52 1.88 10.33
CA THR A 386 -32.11 1.61 9.99
C THR A 386 -31.79 0.13 10.21
N LEU A 387 -31.38 -0.54 9.13
CA LEU A 387 -30.62 -1.78 9.16
C LEU A 387 -29.24 -1.54 9.81
N PRO A 388 -28.65 -2.51 10.53
CA PRO A 388 -27.73 -2.23 11.63
C PRO A 388 -26.30 -1.97 11.16
N LEU A 389 -25.72 -0.85 11.59
CA LEU A 389 -24.28 -0.69 11.77
C LEU A 389 -23.98 0.14 13.04
N ILE A 390 -23.24 -0.55 13.91
CA ILE A 390 -22.48 -0.16 15.11
C ILE A 390 -21.62 1.08 14.77
N GLY A 391 -21.48 2.16 15.55
CA GLY A 391 -21.50 2.35 16.99
C GLY A 391 -20.17 3.03 17.38
N THR A 392 -20.12 4.37 17.44
CA THR A 392 -18.99 5.12 18.00
C THR A 392 -19.49 6.31 18.82
N ASP A 393 -20.01 6.00 20.01
CA ASP A 393 -20.06 6.94 21.12
C ASP A 393 -18.74 6.83 21.90
N VAL A 394 -18.02 7.95 22.06
CA VAL A 394 -16.99 8.14 23.08
C VAL A 394 -17.36 9.40 23.88
N PRO A 395 -17.30 9.39 25.22
CA PRO A 395 -17.94 10.38 26.07
C PRO A 395 -17.19 11.72 26.08
N THR A 396 -17.93 12.83 26.12
CA THR A 396 -17.42 14.17 26.41
C THR A 396 -17.43 14.39 27.94
N PRO A 397 -16.30 14.74 28.59
CA PRO A 397 -16.33 15.11 30.00
C PRO A 397 -16.89 16.52 30.19
N THR A 398 -17.80 16.62 31.15
CA THR A 398 -18.48 17.81 31.63
C THR A 398 -17.54 18.87 32.20
N SER A 399 -17.91 20.13 31.96
CA SER A 399 -17.40 21.34 32.61
C SER A 399 -17.31 21.26 34.14
N ARG A 400 -16.26 21.84 34.74
CA ARG A 400 -16.36 22.86 35.83
C ARG A 400 -14.99 23.38 36.32
N GLN A 401 -14.89 24.72 36.28
CA GLN A 401 -14.43 25.67 37.32
C GLN A 401 -12.97 25.70 37.80
N GLY A 402 -12.39 26.90 37.73
CA GLY A 402 -11.48 27.44 38.74
C GLY A 402 -10.03 27.63 38.28
N ASN A 403 -9.69 28.85 37.86
CA ASN A 403 -8.31 29.33 37.85
C ASN A 403 -7.81 29.47 39.29
N ASP A 404 -6.71 28.80 39.63
CA ASP A 404 -5.72 29.33 40.56
C ASP A 404 -4.30 28.98 40.05
N PRO A 405 -3.32 29.87 40.20
CA PRO A 405 -2.04 29.78 39.50
C PRO A 405 -1.07 28.87 40.25
N MET A 406 -0.64 27.77 39.64
CA MET A 406 0.44 26.94 40.19
C MET A 406 1.39 26.47 39.09
N THR A 407 2.58 27.08 39.09
CA THR A 407 3.91 26.49 38.80
C THR A 407 3.95 25.21 37.96
N SER A 408 4.53 25.31 36.76
CA SER A 408 4.89 24.16 35.91
C SER A 408 5.78 23.17 36.66
N PRO A 409 5.39 21.88 36.80
CA PRO A 409 6.26 20.88 37.36
C PRO A 409 7.29 20.45 36.30
N THR A 410 8.56 20.76 36.55
CA THR A 410 9.68 20.03 35.96
C THR A 410 9.51 18.55 36.28
N ALA A 411 9.50 17.69 35.26
CA ALA A 411 9.54 16.24 35.44
C ALA A 411 10.86 15.88 36.17
N SER A 412 10.78 15.66 37.49
CA SER A 412 11.90 15.13 38.27
C SER A 412 12.11 13.66 37.95
N ALA A 413 13.34 13.19 38.16
CA ALA A 413 13.73 11.77 38.16
C ALA A 413 12.65 10.88 38.79
N GLN A 414 12.24 9.83 38.08
CA GLN A 414 11.09 8.99 38.47
C GLN A 414 11.35 8.19 39.76
N PRO A 415 10.33 8.00 40.61
CA PRO A 415 10.37 7.10 41.76
C PRO A 415 10.19 5.63 41.34
N ALA A 416 10.99 4.72 41.92
CA ALA A 416 10.84 3.28 41.70
C ALA A 416 9.48 2.78 42.22
N LEU A 417 8.76 2.00 41.40
CA LEU A 417 7.48 1.42 41.81
C LEU A 417 7.66 0.43 42.97
N THR A 418 6.82 0.53 44.00
CA THR A 418 6.72 -0.51 45.04
C THR A 418 6.12 -1.80 44.47
N PRO A 419 6.40 -2.98 45.04
CA PRO A 419 5.80 -4.25 44.59
C PRO A 419 4.26 -4.19 44.48
N GLY A 420 3.58 -3.57 45.45
CA GLY A 420 2.12 -3.41 45.42
C GLY A 420 1.62 -2.47 44.31
N GLN A 421 2.38 -1.42 43.95
CA GLN A 421 2.04 -0.55 42.82
C GLN A 421 2.22 -1.27 41.48
N ARG A 422 3.24 -2.14 41.36
CA ARG A 422 3.46 -2.97 40.17
C ARG A 422 2.29 -3.92 39.91
N GLU A 423 1.81 -4.59 40.95
CA GLU A 423 0.65 -5.50 40.87
C GLU A 423 -0.62 -4.77 40.42
N LYS A 424 -0.89 -3.59 41.01
CA LYS A 424 -2.04 -2.74 40.65
C LYS A 424 -1.96 -2.24 39.20
N LEU A 425 -0.78 -1.84 38.72
CA LEU A 425 -0.55 -1.42 37.34
C LEU A 425 -0.84 -2.55 36.36
N LEU A 426 -0.32 -3.74 36.63
CA LEU A 426 -0.58 -4.92 35.81
C LEU A 426 -2.07 -5.28 35.81
N GLY A 427 -2.76 -5.19 36.94
CA GLY A 427 -4.19 -5.51 37.03
C GLY A 427 -5.04 -4.58 36.18
N ALA A 428 -4.79 -3.27 36.27
CA ALA A 428 -5.48 -2.30 35.43
C ALA A 428 -5.18 -2.51 33.93
N ALA A 429 -3.92 -2.78 33.57
CA ALA A 429 -3.53 -3.06 32.20
C ALA A 429 -4.22 -4.31 31.64
N ALA A 430 -4.27 -5.39 32.44
CA ALA A 430 -4.91 -6.65 32.07
C ALA A 430 -6.42 -6.46 31.85
N ASP A 431 -7.09 -5.74 32.76
CA ASP A 431 -8.52 -5.43 32.65
C ASP A 431 -8.83 -4.62 31.38
N LEU A 432 -8.01 -3.62 31.05
CA LEU A 432 -8.14 -2.85 29.81
C LEU A 432 -7.97 -3.74 28.57
N VAL A 433 -6.91 -4.55 28.53
CA VAL A 433 -6.65 -5.48 27.40
C VAL A 433 -7.81 -6.46 27.21
N ARG A 434 -8.33 -7.05 28.29
CA ARG A 434 -9.50 -7.94 28.26
C ARG A 434 -10.74 -7.22 27.72
N ALA A 435 -11.00 -6.00 28.20
CA ALA A 435 -12.17 -5.22 27.80
C ALA A 435 -12.13 -4.86 26.32
N PHE A 436 -11.01 -4.31 25.84
CA PHE A 436 -10.83 -3.95 24.43
C PHE A 436 -10.87 -5.17 23.51
N ALA A 437 -10.22 -6.29 23.87
CA ALA A 437 -10.23 -7.51 23.06
C ALA A 437 -11.64 -8.12 22.95
N SER A 438 -12.49 -7.93 23.97
CA SER A 438 -13.89 -8.39 23.97
C SER A 438 -14.85 -7.45 23.26
N GLY A 439 -14.41 -6.23 22.88
CA GLY A 439 -15.31 -5.17 22.42
C GLY A 439 -16.26 -4.65 23.51
N THR A 440 -15.94 -4.85 24.79
CA THR A 440 -16.73 -4.35 25.93
C THR A 440 -16.19 -3.00 26.40
N GLU A 441 -17.06 -2.12 26.90
CA GLU A 441 -16.63 -0.81 27.40
C GLU A 441 -15.72 -0.97 28.65
N PRO A 442 -14.49 -0.45 28.62
CA PRO A 442 -13.56 -0.53 29.75
C PRO A 442 -14.02 0.37 30.91
N ARG A 443 -13.77 -0.06 32.15
CA ARG A 443 -13.97 0.81 33.33
C ARG A 443 -12.90 1.89 33.34
N LEU A 444 -13.31 3.15 33.51
CA LEU A 444 -12.40 4.32 33.62
C LEU A 444 -12.03 4.66 35.07
N ASP A 445 -12.65 3.97 36.02
CA ASP A 445 -12.46 4.03 37.46
C ASP A 445 -11.61 2.81 37.86
N TYR A 446 -10.38 3.07 38.31
CA TYR A 446 -9.52 2.05 38.91
C TYR A 446 -9.13 2.52 40.32
N PRO A 447 -9.99 2.31 41.33
CA PRO A 447 -9.73 2.74 42.71
C PRO A 447 -8.41 2.14 43.24
N ALA A 448 -8.04 0.96 42.71
CA ALA A 448 -6.79 0.28 42.99
C ALA A 448 -5.54 1.10 42.57
N LEU A 449 -5.59 1.88 41.48
CA LEU A 449 -4.47 2.71 41.02
C LEU A 449 -4.24 3.95 41.89
N ALA A 450 -5.27 4.45 42.59
CA ALA A 450 -5.20 5.55 43.57
C ALA A 450 -4.24 6.69 43.16
N ASP A 451 -3.17 6.91 43.93
CA ASP A 451 -2.18 7.97 43.70
C ASP A 451 -1.38 7.80 42.40
N LEU A 452 -1.24 6.57 41.90
CA LEU A 452 -0.47 6.26 40.69
C LEU A 452 -1.17 6.76 39.42
N ALA A 453 -2.51 6.83 39.42
CA ALA A 453 -3.30 7.21 38.25
C ALA A 453 -2.96 8.62 37.73
N LYS A 454 -2.60 9.53 38.63
CA LYS A 454 -2.27 10.93 38.34
C LYS A 454 -0.78 11.17 38.11
N GLN A 455 0.07 10.15 38.32
CA GLN A 455 1.50 10.28 38.11
C GLN A 455 1.79 10.59 36.64
N VAL A 456 2.65 11.56 36.40
CA VAL A 456 3.02 11.98 35.05
C VAL A 456 4.18 11.13 34.56
N VAL A 457 4.03 10.53 33.38
CA VAL A 457 5.05 9.69 32.73
C VAL A 457 5.41 10.24 31.35
N ALA A 458 6.63 9.96 30.88
CA ALA A 458 7.10 10.38 29.57
C ALA A 458 6.59 9.48 28.43
N GLY A 459 6.15 8.27 28.77
CA GLY A 459 5.54 7.32 27.85
C GLY A 459 5.15 6.01 28.51
N VAL A 460 4.19 5.31 27.91
CA VAL A 460 3.77 3.95 28.28
C VAL A 460 3.69 3.10 27.03
N PHE A 461 4.23 1.88 27.08
CA PHE A 461 4.02 0.85 26.07
C PHE A 461 3.49 -0.41 26.73
N ILE A 462 2.54 -1.07 26.07
CA ILE A 462 2.10 -2.41 26.45
C ILE A 462 2.54 -3.36 25.34
N SER A 463 3.37 -4.32 25.70
CA SER A 463 3.79 -5.42 24.83
C SER A 463 3.07 -6.68 25.25
N LEU A 464 2.40 -7.34 24.31
CA LEU A 464 1.84 -8.66 24.47
C LEU A 464 2.71 -9.66 23.72
N LYS A 465 3.03 -10.78 24.36
CA LYS A 465 3.85 -11.86 23.80
C LYS A 465 3.12 -13.20 23.92
N ARG A 466 3.19 -14.02 22.88
CA ARG A 466 2.76 -15.43 22.90
C ARG A 466 4.01 -16.30 23.02
N GLY A 467 4.16 -16.99 24.15
CA GLY A 467 5.46 -17.56 24.52
C GLY A 467 6.56 -16.49 24.50
N LYS A 468 7.59 -16.69 23.67
CA LYS A 468 8.70 -15.74 23.45
C LYS A 468 8.45 -14.76 22.28
N HIS A 469 7.39 -14.96 21.49
CA HIS A 469 7.13 -14.19 20.28
C HIS A 469 6.31 -12.95 20.57
N LEU A 470 6.65 -11.84 19.93
CA LEU A 470 5.85 -10.62 20.01
C LEU A 470 4.49 -10.82 19.32
N ARG A 471 3.40 -10.58 20.06
CA ARG A 471 2.02 -10.63 19.55
C ARG A 471 1.48 -9.24 19.20
N SER A 472 1.87 -8.23 19.96
CA SER A 472 1.54 -6.82 19.70
C SER A 472 2.39 -5.93 20.61
N CYS A 473 2.75 -4.73 20.18
CA CYS A 473 3.34 -3.72 21.04
C CYS A 473 3.02 -2.32 20.52
N CYS A 474 2.23 -1.57 21.28
CA CYS A 474 1.91 -0.18 21.02
C CYS A 474 2.00 0.65 22.30
N GLY A 475 2.08 1.96 22.10
CA GLY A 475 2.25 2.91 23.18
C GLY A 475 2.49 4.32 22.67
N MET A 476 2.91 5.17 23.58
CA MET A 476 3.18 6.58 23.32
C MET A 476 4.46 7.03 24.04
N MET A 477 5.14 8.03 23.47
CA MET A 477 6.29 8.68 24.08
C MET A 477 6.35 10.17 23.70
N GLY A 478 6.83 11.01 24.62
CA GLY A 478 7.29 12.37 24.32
C GLY A 478 6.40 13.52 24.82
N LYS A 479 5.22 13.23 25.37
CA LYS A 479 4.40 14.24 26.08
C LYS A 479 4.16 13.78 27.51
N PRO A 480 4.39 14.65 28.52
CA PRO A 480 3.99 14.37 29.89
C PRO A 480 2.48 14.12 29.94
N ILE A 481 2.07 12.93 30.38
CA ILE A 481 0.67 12.51 30.45
C ILE A 481 0.44 11.73 31.75
N ALA A 482 -0.78 11.81 32.28
CA ALA A 482 -1.18 11.00 33.43
C ALA A 482 -1.13 9.50 33.08
N LEU A 483 -0.57 8.69 33.98
CA LEU A 483 -0.35 7.27 33.78
C LEU A 483 -1.62 6.52 33.35
N LEU A 484 -2.78 6.82 33.96
CA LEU A 484 -4.03 6.15 33.61
C LEU A 484 -4.44 6.41 32.14
N ALA A 485 -4.31 7.65 31.68
CA ALA A 485 -4.63 8.02 30.30
C ALA A 485 -3.65 7.36 29.32
N ALA A 486 -2.35 7.33 29.65
CA ALA A 486 -1.34 6.67 28.86
C ALA A 486 -1.55 5.14 28.78
N LEU A 487 -1.95 4.53 29.89
CA LEU A 487 -2.24 3.09 29.97
C LEU A 487 -3.48 2.73 29.14
N TYR A 488 -4.53 3.56 29.19
CA TYR A 488 -5.72 3.40 28.37
C TYR A 488 -5.42 3.45 26.88
N GLU A 489 -4.68 4.49 26.44
CA GLU A 489 -4.28 4.64 25.05
C GLU A 489 -3.37 3.48 24.59
N ALA A 490 -2.38 3.11 25.41
CA ALA A 490 -1.49 2.00 25.10
C ALA A 490 -2.25 0.68 24.97
N ALA A 491 -3.18 0.37 25.89
CA ALA A 491 -3.97 -0.86 25.83
C ALA A 491 -4.87 -0.93 24.60
N SER A 492 -5.60 0.16 24.31
CA SER A 492 -6.49 0.24 23.14
C SER A 492 -5.71 0.00 21.84
N ARG A 493 -4.59 0.69 21.68
CA ARG A 493 -3.73 0.58 20.49
C ARG A 493 -3.04 -0.77 20.40
N THR A 494 -2.60 -1.34 21.51
CA THR A 494 -1.98 -2.68 21.53
C THR A 494 -2.98 -3.76 21.13
N VAL A 495 -4.26 -3.62 21.46
CA VAL A 495 -5.27 -4.60 21.03
C VAL A 495 -5.66 -4.43 19.55
N SER A 496 -5.77 -3.20 19.05
CA SER A 496 -6.44 -2.93 17.76
C SER A 496 -5.53 -2.37 16.66
N ASP A 497 -4.50 -1.61 17.00
CA ASP A 497 -3.84 -0.67 16.08
C ASP A 497 -2.43 -1.09 15.64
N ASP A 498 -1.87 -2.17 16.18
CA ASP A 498 -0.56 -2.66 15.74
C ASP A 498 -0.65 -3.22 14.30
N ALA A 499 -0.24 -2.41 13.32
CA ALA A 499 -0.36 -2.71 11.90
C ALA A 499 0.39 -3.99 11.47
N ARG A 500 1.31 -4.51 12.29
CA ARG A 500 2.07 -5.74 12.00
C ARG A 500 1.24 -7.01 12.20
N PHE A 501 0.18 -6.93 13.01
CA PHE A 501 -0.59 -8.10 13.43
C PHE A 501 -2.10 -7.88 13.25
N PRO A 502 -2.90 -8.96 13.12
CA PRO A 502 -4.34 -8.86 13.28
C PRO A 502 -4.69 -8.38 14.70
N PRO A 503 -5.88 -7.80 14.92
CA PRO A 503 -6.35 -7.43 16.26
C PRO A 503 -6.23 -8.60 17.24
N VAL A 504 -5.95 -8.31 18.51
CA VAL A 504 -5.81 -9.34 19.56
C VAL A 504 -7.15 -10.04 19.76
N SER A 505 -7.17 -11.35 19.57
CA SER A 505 -8.36 -12.17 19.77
C SER A 505 -8.72 -12.22 21.26
N PRO A 506 -10.01 -12.17 21.62
CA PRO A 506 -10.42 -12.38 22.99
C PRO A 506 -10.03 -13.77 23.54
N THR A 507 -9.90 -14.79 22.67
CA THR A 507 -9.57 -16.16 23.08
C THR A 507 -8.09 -16.39 23.38
N GLU A 508 -7.21 -15.51 22.89
CA GLU A 508 -5.77 -15.65 23.17
C GLU A 508 -5.31 -14.87 24.40
N VAL A 509 -6.10 -13.90 24.88
CA VAL A 509 -5.70 -12.95 25.94
C VAL A 509 -5.12 -13.65 27.18
N GLU A 510 -5.77 -14.70 27.69
CA GLU A 510 -5.34 -15.42 28.89
C GLU A 510 -4.03 -16.21 28.72
N HIS A 511 -3.60 -16.40 27.48
CA HIS A 511 -2.38 -17.12 27.11
C HIS A 511 -1.25 -16.16 26.70
N LEU A 512 -1.44 -14.85 26.86
CA LEU A 512 -0.42 -13.86 26.56
C LEU A 512 0.36 -13.49 27.82
N ASN A 513 1.66 -13.27 27.63
CA ASN A 513 2.52 -12.59 28.58
C ASN A 513 2.46 -11.09 28.29
N MET A 514 2.21 -10.28 29.31
CA MET A 514 2.12 -8.83 29.18
C MET A 514 3.34 -8.16 29.83
N GLU A 515 3.89 -7.17 29.12
CA GLU A 515 4.90 -6.26 29.64
C GLU A 515 4.37 -4.83 29.57
N VAL A 516 4.36 -4.13 30.70
CA VAL A 516 4.02 -2.71 30.78
C VAL A 516 5.31 -1.93 31.01
N TRP A 517 5.69 -1.14 30.01
CA TRP A 517 6.88 -0.29 30.00
C TRP A 517 6.51 1.13 30.40
N LEU A 518 7.14 1.65 31.45
CA LEU A 518 7.10 3.05 31.83
C LEU A 518 8.41 3.71 31.40
N LEU A 519 8.32 4.66 30.48
CA LEU A 519 9.51 5.27 29.88
C LEU A 519 9.95 6.51 30.64
N HIS A 520 11.27 6.66 30.79
CA HIS A 520 11.91 7.89 31.24
C HIS A 520 11.95 8.91 30.08
N SER A 521 12.22 10.17 30.42
CA SER A 521 12.43 11.22 29.43
C SER A 521 13.63 10.90 28.54
N PRO A 522 13.54 11.13 27.21
CA PRO A 522 14.67 10.87 26.32
C PRO A 522 15.77 11.92 26.47
N GLU A 523 17.02 11.46 26.40
CA GLU A 523 18.24 12.25 26.45
C GLU A 523 18.92 12.28 25.07
N PRO A 524 19.23 13.46 24.51
CA PRO A 524 19.90 13.55 23.22
C PRO A 524 21.35 13.02 23.26
N VAL A 525 21.76 12.26 22.24
CA VAL A 525 23.15 11.81 22.08
C VAL A 525 23.95 12.89 21.35
N GLN A 526 24.96 13.44 22.02
CA GLN A 526 25.80 14.53 21.47
C GLN A 526 26.95 14.04 20.58
N ALA A 527 27.35 12.76 20.69
CA ALA A 527 28.38 12.17 19.85
C ALA A 527 28.00 12.22 18.37
N LEU A 528 28.99 12.25 17.48
CA LEU A 528 28.81 12.31 16.02
C LEU A 528 29.51 11.13 15.33
N GLY A 529 29.10 10.81 14.11
CA GLY A 529 29.68 9.71 13.33
C GLY A 529 29.67 8.37 14.10
N GLU A 530 30.75 7.61 14.00
CA GLU A 530 30.88 6.28 14.63
C GLU A 530 30.86 6.32 16.16
N GLU A 531 31.26 7.43 16.79
CA GLU A 531 31.26 7.56 18.27
C GLU A 531 29.85 7.46 18.86
N ARG A 532 28.79 7.65 18.06
CA ARG A 532 27.40 7.42 18.47
C ARG A 532 27.15 5.97 18.87
N ALA A 533 27.87 5.00 18.30
CA ALA A 533 27.72 3.59 18.65
C ALA A 533 28.23 3.29 20.07
N ASP A 534 29.24 4.02 20.54
CA ASP A 534 29.81 3.86 21.89
C ASP A 534 28.92 4.50 22.97
N ALA A 535 28.10 5.49 22.59
CA ALA A 535 27.13 6.14 23.46
C ALA A 535 25.86 5.28 23.73
N VAL A 536 25.67 4.18 23.00
CA VAL A 536 24.49 3.31 23.12
C VAL A 536 24.85 2.01 23.82
N THR A 537 24.34 1.82 25.04
CA THR A 537 24.45 0.55 25.77
C THR A 537 23.22 -0.32 25.53
N VAL A 538 23.38 -1.39 24.73
CA VAL A 538 22.31 -2.37 24.46
C VAL A 538 21.82 -3.00 25.77
N GLY A 539 20.49 -3.11 25.92
CA GLY A 539 19.84 -3.65 27.11
C GLY A 539 19.58 -2.64 28.22
N LYS A 540 20.29 -1.51 28.21
CA LYS A 540 20.03 -0.37 29.08
C LYS A 540 19.24 0.72 28.36
N HIS A 541 19.71 1.13 27.18
CA HIS A 541 19.11 2.23 26.43
C HIS A 541 18.10 1.73 25.40
N GLY A 542 16.90 2.33 25.40
CA GLY A 542 16.05 2.45 24.22
C GLY A 542 16.58 3.57 23.33
N ILE A 543 16.34 3.46 22.03
CA ILE A 543 16.84 4.42 21.04
C ILE A 543 15.69 5.02 20.25
N ARG A 544 15.80 6.32 19.99
CA ARG A 544 14.90 7.07 19.12
C ARG A 544 15.73 7.81 18.09
N VAL A 545 15.41 7.60 16.82
CA VAL A 545 15.96 8.37 15.71
C VAL A 545 14.86 9.20 15.07
N ALA A 546 15.20 10.40 14.63
CA ALA A 546 14.32 11.27 13.88
C ALA A 546 15.11 12.05 12.83
N ARG A 547 14.60 12.06 11.59
CA ARG A 547 15.06 12.93 10.50
C ARG A 547 13.83 13.35 9.70
N ASP A 548 13.57 14.65 9.65
CA ASP A 548 12.34 15.21 9.06
C ASP A 548 11.05 14.60 9.64
N GLN A 549 10.20 13.98 8.82
CA GLN A 549 8.96 13.30 9.23
C GLN A 549 9.18 11.83 9.63
N GLN A 550 10.37 11.29 9.34
CA GLN A 550 10.71 9.90 9.61
C GLN A 550 11.20 9.74 11.04
N HIS A 551 10.61 8.80 11.76
CA HIS A 551 10.98 8.53 13.14
C HIS A 551 10.92 7.04 13.44
N GLY A 552 11.93 6.56 14.16
CA GLY A 552 12.05 5.18 14.60
C GLY A 552 12.29 5.14 16.10
N LEU A 553 11.71 4.15 16.77
CA LEU A 553 11.93 3.91 18.18
C LEU A 553 12.04 2.42 18.47
N PHE A 554 13.04 2.05 19.27
CA PHE A 554 13.12 0.73 19.88
C PHE A 554 13.24 0.84 21.40
N LEU A 555 12.53 -0.07 22.10
CA LEU A 555 12.61 -0.22 23.55
C LEU A 555 13.95 -0.87 23.96
N PRO A 556 14.43 -0.67 25.20
CA PRO A 556 15.71 -1.20 25.67
C PRO A 556 15.93 -2.70 25.44
N ALA A 557 14.86 -3.50 25.56
CA ALA A 557 14.94 -4.96 25.41
C ALA A 557 15.20 -5.42 23.97
N VAL A 558 14.86 -4.63 22.95
CA VAL A 558 14.85 -5.09 21.55
C VAL A 558 16.24 -5.53 21.08
N GLY A 559 17.29 -4.76 21.39
CA GLY A 559 18.65 -5.12 20.99
C GLY A 559 19.14 -6.42 21.65
N VAL A 560 18.77 -6.64 22.92
CA VAL A 560 19.13 -7.87 23.65
C VAL A 560 18.39 -9.08 23.08
N GLU A 561 17.09 -8.95 22.86
CA GLU A 561 16.23 -10.03 22.33
C GLU A 561 16.68 -10.49 20.93
N ASN A 562 17.29 -9.61 20.14
CA ASN A 562 17.77 -9.92 18.79
C ASN A 562 19.29 -10.17 18.71
N HIS A 563 19.99 -10.20 19.86
CA HIS A 563 21.45 -10.36 19.93
C HIS A 563 22.23 -9.33 19.07
N TRP A 564 21.77 -8.09 19.06
CA TRP A 564 22.42 -7.00 18.34
C TRP A 564 23.46 -6.28 19.19
N ASP A 565 24.56 -5.88 18.55
CA ASP A 565 25.45 -4.87 19.10
C ASP A 565 24.86 -3.45 18.90
N SER A 566 25.51 -2.43 19.45
CA SER A 566 25.02 -1.04 19.38
C SER A 566 24.89 -0.54 17.94
N ARG A 567 25.84 -0.90 17.07
CA ARG A 567 25.86 -0.49 15.66
C ARG A 567 24.69 -1.09 14.89
N ARG A 568 24.44 -2.39 15.05
CA ARG A 568 23.29 -3.06 14.44
C ARG A 568 21.98 -2.53 15.01
N PHE A 569 21.94 -2.22 16.31
CA PHE A 569 20.75 -1.63 16.92
C PHE A 569 20.39 -0.27 16.30
N LEU A 570 21.38 0.59 16.08
CA LEU A 570 21.26 1.88 15.39
C LEU A 570 20.86 1.73 13.91
N ASN A 571 21.47 0.78 13.19
CA ASN A 571 21.10 0.50 11.81
C ASN A 571 19.62 0.11 11.70
N GLN A 572 19.17 -0.79 12.56
CA GLN A 572 17.80 -1.32 12.52
C GLN A 572 16.75 -0.26 12.90
N VAL A 573 17.05 0.65 13.82
CA VAL A 573 16.09 1.72 14.15
C VAL A 573 15.97 2.74 13.01
N CYS A 574 17.04 2.99 12.26
CA CYS A 574 17.01 3.82 11.06
C CYS A 574 16.16 3.16 9.97
N ILE A 575 16.39 1.87 9.69
CA ILE A 575 15.56 1.11 8.74
C ILE A 575 14.09 1.16 9.15
N LYS A 576 13.79 0.97 10.45
CA LYS A 576 12.43 1.09 10.98
C LYS A 576 11.81 2.48 10.77
N ALA A 577 12.62 3.54 10.84
CA ALA A 577 12.18 4.90 10.57
C ALA A 577 11.91 5.18 9.08
N GLY A 578 12.33 4.27 8.18
CA GLY A 578 12.33 4.51 6.73
C GLY A 578 13.61 5.19 6.22
N LEU A 579 14.65 5.25 7.04
CA LEU A 579 15.94 5.86 6.75
C LEU A 579 16.95 4.82 6.23
N PRO A 580 17.99 5.22 5.47
CA PRO A 580 19.15 4.38 5.20
C PRO A 580 19.75 3.81 6.50
N ALA A 581 20.26 2.59 6.48
CA ALA A 581 20.79 1.92 7.67
C ALA A 581 21.89 2.76 8.36
N SER A 582 22.75 3.42 7.59
CA SER A 582 23.84 4.26 8.06
C SER A 582 23.42 5.69 8.45
N ALA A 583 22.13 6.05 8.37
CA ALA A 583 21.68 7.43 8.57
C ALA A 583 22.02 7.99 9.96
N TRP A 584 22.19 7.14 10.97
CA TRP A 584 22.63 7.56 12.30
C TRP A 584 24.07 8.09 12.35
N LEU A 585 24.88 7.88 11.30
CA LEU A 585 26.21 8.50 11.19
C LEU A 585 26.14 9.97 10.79
N GLU A 586 25.01 10.39 10.20
CA GLU A 586 24.83 11.74 9.66
C GLU A 586 24.36 12.72 10.75
N ASP A 587 24.90 13.93 10.72
CA ASP A 587 24.55 15.01 11.65
C ASP A 587 23.08 15.45 11.50
N SER A 588 22.49 15.26 10.33
CA SER A 588 21.07 15.51 10.06
C SER A 588 20.10 14.56 10.75
N THR A 589 20.59 13.45 11.31
CA THR A 589 19.75 12.48 12.04
C THR A 589 19.86 12.74 13.55
N ALA A 590 18.77 13.17 14.16
CA ALA A 590 18.69 13.33 15.60
C ALA A 590 18.59 11.95 16.28
N LEU A 591 19.51 11.68 17.20
CA LEU A 591 19.54 10.46 18.02
C LEU A 591 19.30 10.81 19.49
N SER A 592 18.44 10.06 20.16
CA SER A 592 18.23 10.16 21.61
C SER A 592 18.14 8.78 22.22
N THR A 593 18.68 8.62 23.43
CA THR A 593 18.51 7.43 24.25
C THR A 593 17.47 7.67 25.34
N PHE A 594 16.88 6.61 25.86
CA PHE A 594 16.04 6.67 27.04
C PHE A 594 16.11 5.36 27.81
N GLU A 595 15.84 5.40 29.10
CA GLU A 595 15.67 4.20 29.93
C GLU A 595 14.18 3.99 30.23
N GLY A 596 13.83 2.85 30.82
CA GLY A 596 12.47 2.60 31.26
C GLY A 596 12.36 1.43 32.24
N GLU A 597 11.39 1.51 33.15
CA GLU A 597 11.02 0.41 34.03
C GLU A 597 10.00 -0.48 33.31
N VAL A 598 10.14 -1.80 33.44
CA VAL A 598 9.24 -2.78 32.85
C VAL A 598 8.69 -3.72 33.91
N VAL A 599 7.37 -3.86 33.95
CA VAL A 599 6.67 -4.81 34.80
C VAL A 599 6.09 -5.91 33.94
N ARG A 600 6.24 -7.18 34.35
CA ARG A 600 5.86 -8.35 33.57
C ARG A 600 4.94 -9.27 34.35
N SER A 601 3.93 -9.81 33.70
CA SER A 601 3.13 -10.92 34.23
C SER A 601 2.33 -11.60 33.12
N PRO A 602 2.06 -12.92 33.21
CA PRO A 602 1.02 -13.57 32.43
C PRO A 602 -0.34 -12.90 32.69
N VAL A 603 -1.13 -12.62 31.64
CA VAL A 603 -2.41 -11.91 31.80
C VAL A 603 -3.39 -12.67 32.70
N ARG A 604 -3.33 -14.01 32.72
CA ARG A 604 -4.14 -14.89 33.57
C ARG A 604 -3.82 -14.80 35.06
N GLU A 605 -2.64 -14.33 35.43
CA GLU A 605 -2.20 -14.26 36.83
C GLU A 605 -2.60 -12.93 37.48
N VAL A 606 -3.15 -11.99 36.72
CA VAL A 606 -3.51 -10.65 37.20
C VAL A 606 -4.97 -10.32 36.90
N GLY A 607 -5.68 -9.88 37.93
CA GLY A 607 -7.14 -9.68 37.86
C GLY A 607 -7.89 -11.01 37.97
N THR A 608 -9.17 -11.02 37.58
CA THR A 608 -9.98 -12.25 37.57
C THR A 608 -10.02 -12.84 36.15
N PRO A 609 -9.48 -14.05 35.92
CA PRO A 609 -9.56 -14.75 34.64
C PRO A 609 -10.99 -14.82 34.11
N ARG A 610 -11.16 -14.69 32.79
CA ARG A 610 -12.47 -14.78 32.14
C ARG A 610 -12.35 -15.69 30.93
N SER A 611 -13.23 -16.69 30.87
CA SER A 611 -13.42 -17.43 29.62
C SER A 611 -14.10 -16.50 28.62
N MET A 612 -13.46 -16.29 27.48
CA MET A 612 -13.89 -15.34 26.45
C MET A 612 -14.14 -16.10 25.16
N THR A 613 -15.25 -15.80 24.49
CA THR A 613 -15.62 -16.39 23.19
C THR A 613 -15.77 -15.28 22.15
N PRO A 614 -15.29 -15.49 20.91
CA PRO A 614 -15.44 -14.50 19.87
C PRO A 614 -16.89 -14.49 19.39
N ALA A 615 -17.43 -13.30 19.11
CA ALA A 615 -18.75 -13.20 18.51
C ALA A 615 -18.70 -13.74 17.07
N ALA A 616 -19.43 -14.82 16.80
CA ALA A 616 -19.55 -15.36 15.46
C ALA A 616 -20.35 -14.41 14.56
N VAL A 617 -19.88 -14.20 13.33
CA VAL A 617 -20.55 -13.34 12.33
C VAL A 617 -21.83 -13.98 11.78
N CYS A 618 -21.89 -15.31 11.73
CA CYS A 618 -23.05 -16.06 11.26
C CYS A 618 -23.23 -17.38 12.04
N SER A 619 -24.39 -18.02 11.87
CA SER A 619 -24.72 -19.33 12.44
C SER A 619 -24.40 -20.48 11.48
N ARG A 620 -24.54 -21.73 11.96
CA ARG A 620 -24.44 -22.93 11.10
C ARG A 620 -25.58 -23.05 10.10
N ASP A 621 -26.76 -22.53 10.42
CA ASP A 621 -27.90 -22.51 9.50
C ASP A 621 -27.68 -21.52 8.36
N ASP A 622 -27.04 -20.38 8.64
CA ASP A 622 -26.64 -19.41 7.61
C ASP A 622 -25.66 -20.03 6.59
N LEU A 623 -24.74 -20.91 7.02
CA LEU A 623 -23.84 -21.62 6.10
C LEU A 623 -24.59 -22.46 5.07
N ARG A 624 -25.72 -23.07 5.44
CA ARG A 624 -26.54 -23.83 4.50
C ARG A 624 -27.17 -22.91 3.45
N ALA A 625 -27.65 -21.74 3.88
CA ALA A 625 -28.16 -20.73 2.97
C ALA A 625 -27.07 -20.21 2.01
N TYR A 626 -25.86 -19.95 2.51
CA TYR A 626 -24.71 -19.57 1.69
C TYR A 626 -24.30 -20.65 0.69
N ALA A 627 -24.30 -21.92 1.09
CA ALA A 627 -23.98 -23.03 0.20
C ALA A 627 -25.02 -23.21 -0.91
N GLN A 628 -26.31 -23.09 -0.58
CA GLN A 628 -27.37 -23.11 -1.58
C GLN A 628 -27.24 -21.93 -2.55
N PHE A 629 -27.01 -20.73 -2.03
CA PHE A 629 -26.74 -19.55 -2.84
C PHE A 629 -25.54 -19.74 -3.77
N ALA A 630 -24.45 -20.33 -3.27
CA ALA A 630 -23.27 -20.61 -4.08
C ALA A 630 -23.58 -21.60 -5.21
N CYS A 631 -24.38 -22.64 -4.92
CA CYS A 631 -24.86 -23.59 -5.92
C CYS A 631 -25.67 -22.89 -7.01
N ASP A 632 -26.69 -22.13 -6.62
CA ASP A 632 -27.58 -21.41 -7.55
C ASP A 632 -26.80 -20.39 -8.38
N THR A 633 -25.86 -19.69 -7.76
CA THR A 633 -25.01 -18.70 -8.41
C THR A 633 -24.10 -19.33 -9.46
N ILE A 634 -23.42 -20.43 -9.13
CA ILE A 634 -22.53 -21.11 -10.07
C ILE A 634 -23.33 -21.73 -11.22
N ALA A 635 -24.48 -22.34 -10.92
CA ALA A 635 -25.38 -22.88 -11.94
C ALA A 635 -25.89 -21.79 -12.89
N ALA A 636 -26.30 -20.64 -12.35
CA ALA A 636 -26.72 -19.48 -13.15
C ALA A 636 -25.60 -18.97 -14.07
N LEU A 637 -24.40 -18.78 -13.52
CA LEU A 637 -23.24 -18.31 -14.29
C LEU A 637 -22.84 -19.28 -15.41
N LEU A 638 -22.91 -20.59 -15.16
CA LEU A 638 -22.64 -21.60 -16.18
C LEU A 638 -23.76 -21.71 -17.22
N GLY A 639 -25.01 -21.44 -16.83
CA GLY A 639 -26.17 -21.37 -17.72
C GLY A 639 -26.32 -20.04 -18.47
N GLY A 640 -25.50 -19.04 -18.17
CA GLY A 640 -25.59 -17.70 -18.76
C GLY A 640 -26.74 -16.84 -18.22
N THR A 641 -27.30 -17.18 -17.06
CA THR A 641 -28.33 -16.39 -16.37
C THR A 641 -27.72 -15.50 -15.28
N THR A 642 -28.48 -14.49 -14.83
CA THR A 642 -28.01 -13.54 -13.81
C THR A 642 -28.27 -14.10 -12.41
N PRO A 643 -27.25 -14.33 -11.57
CA PRO A 643 -27.44 -14.80 -10.20
C PRO A 643 -27.93 -13.70 -9.25
N SER A 644 -28.47 -14.10 -8.09
CA SER A 644 -28.75 -13.14 -7.00
C SER A 644 -27.44 -12.49 -6.51
N PRO A 645 -27.43 -11.19 -6.15
CA PRO A 645 -26.21 -10.53 -5.68
C PRO A 645 -25.80 -10.88 -4.23
N PHE A 646 -26.74 -11.39 -3.42
CA PHE A 646 -26.52 -11.76 -2.01
C PHE A 646 -27.60 -12.72 -1.52
N VAL A 647 -27.45 -13.23 -0.29
CA VAL A 647 -28.43 -14.08 0.40
C VAL A 647 -29.35 -13.20 1.24
N SER A 648 -30.61 -13.08 0.83
CA SER A 648 -31.60 -12.27 1.56
C SER A 648 -31.84 -12.82 2.96
N GLY A 649 -31.74 -11.96 3.98
CA GLY A 649 -31.99 -12.32 5.38
C GLY A 649 -30.82 -13.02 6.09
N ALA A 650 -29.72 -13.35 5.40
CA ALA A 650 -28.53 -13.88 6.02
C ALA A 650 -27.60 -12.75 6.53
N PRO A 651 -26.85 -12.96 7.62
CA PRO A 651 -25.91 -11.97 8.17
C PRO A 651 -24.86 -11.50 7.16
N ASP A 652 -24.33 -10.29 7.30
CA ASP A 652 -23.13 -9.87 6.58
C ASP A 652 -22.18 -9.17 7.54
N GLY A 653 -20.90 -9.12 7.19
CA GLY A 653 -19.89 -8.56 8.09
C GLY A 653 -18.46 -8.78 7.61
N THR A 654 -17.53 -8.24 8.37
CA THR A 654 -16.10 -8.40 8.11
C THR A 654 -15.62 -9.69 8.77
N VAL A 655 -15.06 -10.59 7.97
CA VAL A 655 -14.50 -11.88 8.40
C VAL A 655 -13.03 -11.96 7.98
N THR A 656 -12.27 -12.87 8.57
CA THR A 656 -10.86 -13.07 8.19
C THR A 656 -10.74 -13.81 6.85
N GLY A 657 -11.70 -14.67 6.52
CA GLY A 657 -11.71 -15.34 5.23
C GLY A 657 -12.99 -16.11 4.93
N VAL A 658 -13.14 -16.46 3.66
CA VAL A 658 -14.23 -17.29 3.15
C VAL A 658 -13.63 -18.37 2.26
N VAL A 659 -14.09 -19.61 2.45
CA VAL A 659 -13.71 -20.77 1.65
C VAL A 659 -14.98 -21.35 1.02
N LEU A 660 -14.93 -21.54 -0.30
CA LEU A 660 -15.93 -22.24 -1.08
C LEU A 660 -15.33 -23.56 -1.57
N SER A 661 -15.90 -24.67 -1.15
CA SER A 661 -15.45 -26.03 -1.47
C SER A 661 -16.41 -26.71 -2.43
N LEU A 662 -15.88 -27.30 -3.49
CA LEU A 662 -16.62 -28.11 -4.48
C LEU A 662 -16.04 -29.53 -4.47
N GLU A 663 -16.81 -30.48 -3.96
CA GLU A 663 -16.43 -31.89 -3.83
C GLU A 663 -17.04 -32.72 -4.95
N PHE A 664 -16.20 -33.51 -5.63
CA PHE A 664 -16.60 -34.32 -6.78
C PHE A 664 -16.44 -35.82 -6.48
N PRO A 665 -17.37 -36.70 -6.90
CA PRO A 665 -17.34 -38.13 -6.56
C PRO A 665 -16.10 -38.93 -6.97
N ASN A 666 -15.25 -38.43 -7.89
CA ASN A 666 -14.05 -39.13 -8.40
C ASN A 666 -12.94 -38.15 -8.83
N ARG A 667 -12.85 -36.96 -8.22
CA ARG A 667 -11.81 -35.97 -8.52
C ARG A 667 -11.37 -35.27 -7.25
N GLU A 668 -10.17 -34.70 -7.27
CA GLU A 668 -9.74 -33.83 -6.17
C GLU A 668 -10.73 -32.68 -5.96
N PRO A 669 -11.01 -32.32 -4.70
CA PRO A 669 -11.86 -31.19 -4.38
C PRO A 669 -11.26 -29.91 -4.93
N MET A 670 -12.13 -28.99 -5.34
CA MET A 670 -11.74 -27.65 -5.78
C MET A 670 -12.11 -26.65 -4.71
N HIS A 671 -11.16 -25.82 -4.30
CA HIS A 671 -11.37 -24.77 -3.32
C HIS A 671 -11.13 -23.40 -3.95
N CYS A 672 -12.09 -22.49 -3.80
CA CYS A 672 -11.90 -21.07 -4.06
C CYS A 672 -11.96 -20.36 -2.70
N PHE A 673 -11.01 -19.47 -2.42
CA PHE A 673 -10.94 -18.85 -1.11
C PHE A 673 -10.32 -17.46 -1.18
N GLN A 674 -10.63 -16.65 -0.18
CA GLN A 674 -9.99 -15.37 0.04
C GLN A 674 -9.79 -15.18 1.54
N ILE A 675 -8.57 -14.85 1.94
CA ILE A 675 -8.17 -14.59 3.33
C ILE A 675 -7.52 -13.22 3.39
N SER A 676 -7.87 -12.44 4.40
CA SER A 676 -7.18 -11.20 4.74
C SER A 676 -7.14 -11.06 6.25
N LEU A 677 -5.94 -11.11 6.83
CA LEU A 677 -5.75 -10.93 8.27
C LEU A 677 -5.98 -9.47 8.69
N ARG A 678 -5.73 -8.50 7.79
CA ARG A 678 -5.98 -7.06 8.00
C ARG A 678 -5.93 -6.27 6.67
N PRO A 679 -6.94 -5.41 6.35
CA PRO A 679 -8.30 -5.43 6.90
C PRO A 679 -9.01 -6.73 6.48
N GLY A 680 -9.95 -7.24 7.28
CA GLY A 680 -10.74 -8.42 6.91
C GLY A 680 -11.55 -8.23 5.60
N VAL A 681 -12.29 -9.24 5.18
CA VAL A 681 -13.09 -9.26 3.95
C VAL A 681 -14.59 -9.26 4.24
N ALA A 682 -15.39 -8.63 3.39
CA ALA A 682 -16.86 -8.67 3.49
C ALA A 682 -17.38 -10.06 3.07
N LEU A 683 -18.10 -10.76 3.96
CA LEU A 683 -18.51 -12.16 3.79
C LEU A 683 -19.26 -12.42 2.47
N GLN A 684 -20.43 -11.78 2.27
CA GLN A 684 -21.28 -12.13 1.13
C GLN A 684 -20.71 -11.69 -0.23
N SER A 685 -20.09 -10.49 -0.29
CA SER A 685 -19.41 -10.02 -1.51
C SER A 685 -18.25 -10.93 -1.90
N THR A 686 -17.51 -11.44 -0.91
CA THR A 686 -16.40 -12.38 -1.15
C THR A 686 -16.95 -13.70 -1.66
N LEU A 687 -17.98 -14.26 -1.03
CA LEU A 687 -18.62 -15.50 -1.49
C LEU A 687 -19.08 -15.41 -2.95
N GLY A 688 -19.71 -14.31 -3.35
CA GLY A 688 -20.12 -14.07 -4.74
C GLY A 688 -18.93 -14.07 -5.72
N LYS A 689 -17.80 -13.45 -5.36
CA LYS A 689 -16.56 -13.48 -6.16
C LYS A 689 -15.99 -14.91 -6.28
N LEU A 690 -16.00 -15.68 -5.19
CA LEU A 690 -15.52 -17.06 -5.20
C LEU A 690 -16.40 -17.94 -6.09
N CYS A 691 -17.71 -17.73 -6.13
CA CYS A 691 -18.62 -18.41 -7.05
C CYS A 691 -18.28 -18.10 -8.52
N GLN A 692 -17.95 -16.85 -8.83
CA GLN A 692 -17.50 -16.46 -10.19
C GLN A 692 -16.20 -17.15 -10.58
N GLN A 693 -15.22 -17.22 -9.66
CA GLN A 693 -13.95 -17.93 -9.89
C GLN A 693 -14.16 -19.43 -10.11
N ALA A 694 -15.03 -20.05 -9.30
CA ALA A 694 -15.39 -21.46 -9.44
C ALA A 694 -16.05 -21.72 -10.81
N ALA A 695 -17.02 -20.90 -11.21
CA ALA A 695 -17.69 -21.01 -12.51
C ALA A 695 -16.69 -20.89 -13.68
N GLN A 696 -15.82 -19.87 -13.67
CA GLN A 696 -14.78 -19.69 -14.71
C GLN A 696 -13.85 -20.90 -14.82
N SER A 697 -13.46 -21.48 -13.68
CA SER A 697 -12.60 -22.67 -13.63
C SER A 697 -13.30 -23.93 -14.16
N LEU A 698 -14.62 -24.02 -14.00
CA LEU A 698 -15.44 -25.11 -14.54
C LEU A 698 -15.67 -24.98 -16.05
N VAL A 699 -15.86 -23.76 -16.58
CA VAL A 699 -16.02 -23.53 -18.03
C VAL A 699 -14.82 -24.05 -18.84
N GLN A 700 -13.61 -23.94 -18.29
CA GLN A 700 -12.39 -24.42 -18.95
C GLN A 700 -12.29 -25.96 -19.02
N LYS A 701 -13.19 -26.70 -18.34
CA LYS A 701 -13.21 -28.17 -18.32
C LYS A 701 -14.32 -28.69 -19.24
N ALA A 702 -14.04 -29.75 -19.99
CA ALA A 702 -15.07 -30.44 -20.78
C ALA A 702 -16.20 -30.96 -19.87
N ASN A 703 -17.46 -30.79 -20.29
CA ASN A 703 -18.68 -31.24 -19.61
C ASN A 703 -19.02 -30.53 -18.28
N ALA A 704 -18.86 -29.20 -18.21
CA ALA A 704 -19.17 -28.40 -17.01
C ALA A 704 -20.58 -28.63 -16.42
N ALA A 705 -21.61 -28.78 -17.27
CA ALA A 705 -22.99 -29.00 -16.83
C ALA A 705 -23.22 -30.35 -16.13
N SER A 706 -22.54 -31.42 -16.57
CA SER A 706 -22.65 -32.73 -15.91
C SER A 706 -21.85 -32.81 -14.61
N LEU A 707 -20.81 -31.98 -14.47
CA LEU A 707 -20.01 -31.89 -13.25
C LEU A 707 -20.79 -31.24 -12.11
N LEU A 708 -21.63 -30.25 -12.41
CA LEU A 708 -22.47 -29.60 -11.40
C LEU A 708 -23.58 -30.51 -10.84
N ALA A 709 -24.14 -31.41 -11.64
CA ALA A 709 -25.25 -32.25 -11.19
C ALA A 709 -24.90 -33.19 -10.02
N ASN A 710 -23.61 -33.45 -9.79
CA ASN A 710 -23.12 -34.37 -8.77
C ASN A 710 -22.07 -33.72 -7.85
N VAL A 711 -21.98 -32.39 -7.80
CA VAL A 711 -21.01 -31.69 -6.95
C VAL A 711 -21.65 -31.34 -5.60
N GLN A 712 -20.95 -31.61 -4.51
CA GLN A 712 -21.33 -31.11 -3.19
C GLN A 712 -20.63 -29.77 -2.94
N ILE A 713 -21.40 -28.75 -2.57
CA ILE A 713 -20.90 -27.40 -2.33
C ILE A 713 -20.96 -27.10 -0.85
N GLY A 714 -19.82 -26.67 -0.28
CA GLY A 714 -19.69 -26.24 1.10
C GLY A 714 -19.15 -24.83 1.21
N VAL A 715 -19.61 -24.07 2.20
CA VAL A 715 -19.08 -22.75 2.56
C VAL A 715 -18.50 -22.82 3.97
N SER A 716 -17.31 -22.26 4.13
CA SER A 716 -16.66 -22.09 5.43
C SER A 716 -16.30 -20.62 5.64
N VAL A 717 -16.59 -20.12 6.84
CA VAL A 717 -16.32 -18.75 7.27
C VAL A 717 -15.25 -18.78 8.35
N LEU A 718 -14.19 -18.00 8.13
CA LEU A 718 -13.03 -17.90 9.01
C LEU A 718 -12.99 -16.53 9.66
N TYR A 719 -12.82 -16.45 10.98
CA TYR A 719 -12.79 -15.19 11.74
C TYR A 719 -11.84 -15.32 12.94
N ASP A 720 -11.70 -14.27 13.75
CA ASP A 720 -10.98 -14.32 15.03
C ASP A 720 -9.57 -14.91 14.92
N ALA A 721 -8.64 -14.20 14.28
CA ALA A 721 -7.29 -14.69 14.06
C ALA A 721 -6.43 -14.65 15.34
N VAL A 722 -5.73 -15.74 15.64
CA VAL A 722 -4.77 -15.87 16.76
C VAL A 722 -3.40 -16.19 16.19
N LEU A 723 -2.35 -15.55 16.71
CA LEU A 723 -0.96 -15.82 16.32
C LEU A 723 -0.27 -16.70 17.38
N HIS A 724 0.31 -17.81 16.95
CA HIS A 724 0.93 -18.82 17.82
C HIS A 724 2.46 -18.73 17.89
N GLY A 725 3.08 -17.77 17.19
CA GLY A 725 4.52 -17.75 16.98
C GLY A 725 4.88 -18.30 15.61
N THR A 726 6.00 -19.02 15.50
CA THR A 726 6.50 -19.58 14.24
C THR A 726 6.41 -21.10 14.24
N VAL A 727 6.53 -21.74 13.08
CA VAL A 727 6.45 -23.21 12.98
C VAL A 727 7.47 -23.90 13.89
N ALA A 728 8.69 -23.38 14.00
CA ALA A 728 9.73 -23.95 14.85
C ALA A 728 9.48 -23.74 16.36
N ALA A 729 8.80 -22.65 16.73
CA ALA A 729 8.64 -22.25 18.12
C ALA A 729 7.21 -21.73 18.37
N HIS A 730 6.23 -22.59 18.15
CA HIS A 730 4.82 -22.27 18.36
C HIS A 730 4.35 -22.57 19.79
N ASP A 731 3.30 -21.88 20.21
CA ASP A 731 2.57 -22.13 21.45
C ASP A 731 1.08 -22.26 21.13
N LEU A 732 0.58 -23.50 21.22
CA LEU A 732 -0.81 -23.90 20.95
C LEU A 732 -1.65 -24.09 22.23
N GLU A 733 -1.16 -23.63 23.39
CA GLU A 733 -1.91 -23.74 24.66
C GLU A 733 -3.31 -23.09 24.54
N GLY A 734 -4.35 -23.80 25.03
CA GLY A 734 -5.72 -23.29 25.01
C GLY A 734 -6.43 -23.34 23.66
N ILE A 735 -5.80 -23.91 22.62
CA ILE A 735 -6.39 -23.98 21.27
C ILE A 735 -7.11 -25.30 21.05
N SER A 736 -8.39 -25.19 20.68
CA SER A 736 -9.23 -26.31 20.24
C SER A 736 -9.21 -26.40 18.71
N PRO A 737 -8.65 -27.47 18.10
CA PRO A 737 -8.67 -27.66 16.65
C PRO A 737 -10.10 -27.93 16.12
N GLN A 738 -11.02 -28.39 16.98
CA GLN A 738 -12.41 -28.67 16.58
C GLN A 738 -13.15 -27.43 16.07
N ALA A 739 -12.71 -26.23 16.45
CA ALA A 739 -13.37 -24.97 16.11
C ALA A 739 -12.47 -24.03 15.30
N ARG A 740 -11.26 -24.44 14.91
CA ARG A 740 -10.26 -23.54 14.31
C ARG A 740 -9.52 -24.16 13.13
N ALA A 741 -9.34 -23.36 12.08
CA ALA A 741 -8.47 -23.68 10.95
C ALA A 741 -7.05 -23.16 11.21
N PHE A 742 -6.03 -23.93 10.82
CA PHE A 742 -4.62 -23.56 10.95
C PHE A 742 -4.11 -22.98 9.64
N LEU A 743 -3.43 -21.84 9.73
CA LEU A 743 -2.87 -21.11 8.60
C LEU A 743 -1.37 -20.89 8.86
N VAL A 744 -0.54 -21.49 8.02
CA VAL A 744 0.90 -21.20 7.97
C VAL A 744 1.16 -20.27 6.80
N LEU A 745 1.89 -19.18 7.04
CA LEU A 745 2.33 -18.25 6.00
C LEU A 745 3.85 -18.29 5.87
N GLU A 746 4.37 -18.36 4.65
CA GLU A 746 5.80 -18.21 4.38
C GLU A 746 5.99 -17.47 3.05
N ARG A 747 6.45 -16.22 3.11
CA ARG A 747 6.60 -15.35 1.93
C ARG A 747 5.27 -15.25 1.16
N ASN A 748 5.21 -15.76 -0.07
CA ASN A 748 4.02 -15.81 -0.93
C ASN A 748 3.28 -17.17 -0.87
N LYS A 749 3.76 -18.12 -0.05
CA LYS A 749 3.18 -19.45 0.15
C LYS A 749 2.36 -19.47 1.43
N SER A 750 1.32 -20.28 1.43
CA SER A 750 0.49 -20.53 2.60
C SER A 750 -0.14 -21.90 2.52
N GLY A 751 -0.43 -22.45 3.68
CA GLY A 751 -1.16 -23.69 3.85
C GLY A 751 -2.26 -23.43 4.86
N LEU A 752 -3.51 -23.56 4.42
CA LEU A 752 -4.69 -23.46 5.26
C LEU A 752 -5.32 -24.85 5.42
N VAL A 753 -5.47 -25.30 6.66
CA VAL A 753 -6.03 -26.62 6.98
C VAL A 753 -7.14 -26.48 8.01
N TYR A 754 -8.25 -27.16 7.78
CA TYR A 754 -9.29 -27.38 8.77
C TYR A 754 -9.70 -28.84 8.75
N ASP A 755 -9.40 -29.53 9.84
CA ASP A 755 -9.86 -30.89 10.11
C ASP A 755 -10.14 -31.02 11.63
N PRO A 756 -11.42 -31.08 12.05
CA PRO A 756 -11.78 -31.13 13.45
C PRO A 756 -11.44 -32.47 14.12
N ALA A 757 -11.03 -33.49 13.36
CA ALA A 757 -10.61 -34.78 13.91
C ALA A 757 -9.12 -34.79 14.31
N LEU A 758 -8.31 -33.86 13.81
CA LEU A 758 -6.89 -33.78 14.12
C LEU A 758 -6.64 -33.13 15.48
N ALA A 759 -5.57 -33.56 16.16
CA ALA A 759 -4.98 -32.78 17.24
C ALA A 759 -4.35 -31.50 16.70
N ALA A 760 -4.15 -30.49 17.55
CA ALA A 760 -3.64 -29.18 17.14
C ALA A 760 -2.26 -29.29 16.44
N ASP A 761 -1.35 -30.10 16.98
CA ASP A 761 -0.03 -30.36 16.39
C ASP A 761 -0.10 -31.04 15.02
N ASP A 762 -1.03 -31.98 14.84
CA ASP A 762 -1.21 -32.70 13.57
C ASP A 762 -1.85 -31.79 12.50
N ALA A 763 -2.80 -30.95 12.89
CA ALA A 763 -3.39 -29.93 12.02
C ALA A 763 -2.34 -28.89 11.58
N LEU A 764 -1.47 -28.45 12.51
CA LEU A 764 -0.34 -27.59 12.18
C LEU A 764 0.63 -28.29 11.21
N ARG A 765 0.99 -29.55 11.45
CA ARG A 765 1.87 -30.30 10.55
C ARG A 765 1.30 -30.38 9.13
N ALA A 766 0.01 -30.68 9.01
CA ALA A 766 -0.67 -30.68 7.72
C ALA A 766 -0.66 -29.30 7.05
N ALA A 767 -0.82 -28.21 7.82
CA ALA A 767 -0.73 -26.84 7.30
C ALA A 767 0.70 -26.49 6.83
N VAL A 768 1.73 -26.92 7.54
CA VAL A 768 3.15 -26.77 7.17
C VAL A 768 3.46 -27.52 5.86
N GLU A 769 3.01 -28.77 5.76
CA GLU A 769 3.18 -29.59 4.55
C GLU A 769 2.45 -28.98 3.35
N SER A 770 1.21 -28.52 3.54
CA SER A 770 0.42 -27.83 2.53
C SER A 770 1.07 -26.52 2.08
N ALA A 771 1.62 -25.74 3.02
CA ALA A 771 2.36 -24.51 2.73
C ALA A 771 3.69 -24.76 2.00
N ARG A 772 4.23 -26.00 2.06
CA ARG A 772 5.61 -26.31 1.67
C ARG A 772 6.59 -25.32 2.33
N ALA A 773 6.40 -25.09 3.63
CA ALA A 773 7.23 -24.17 4.39
C ALA A 773 8.65 -24.75 4.55
N THR A 774 9.67 -23.95 4.23
CA THR A 774 11.08 -24.36 4.26
C THR A 774 11.90 -23.65 5.34
N HIS A 775 11.35 -22.60 5.95
CA HIS A 775 11.97 -21.79 7.00
C HIS A 775 11.07 -21.75 8.24
N PRO A 776 11.00 -22.87 9.00
CA PRO A 776 10.06 -22.98 10.11
C PRO A 776 10.29 -21.94 11.22
N GLU A 777 11.52 -21.45 11.38
CA GLU A 777 11.90 -20.39 12.33
C GLU A 777 11.25 -19.03 12.02
N ALA A 778 10.87 -18.79 10.75
CA ALA A 778 10.35 -17.50 10.28
C ALA A 778 8.90 -17.57 9.78
N ALA A 779 8.34 -18.77 9.60
CA ALA A 779 6.99 -18.96 9.10
C ALA A 779 5.96 -18.79 10.24
N PRO A 780 5.18 -17.69 10.30
CA PRO A 780 4.18 -17.51 11.35
C PRO A 780 3.04 -18.51 11.25
N VAL A 781 2.57 -18.94 12.42
CA VAL A 781 1.46 -19.87 12.59
C VAL A 781 0.26 -19.10 13.13
N TYR A 782 -0.82 -19.08 12.36
CA TYR A 782 -2.10 -18.56 12.79
C TYR A 782 -3.11 -19.69 12.99
N SER A 783 -4.05 -19.49 13.89
CA SER A 783 -5.32 -20.23 13.87
C SER A 783 -6.46 -19.25 13.69
N LEU A 784 -7.53 -19.66 13.02
CA LEU A 784 -8.71 -18.86 12.70
C LEU A 784 -9.94 -19.61 13.21
N ALA A 785 -10.83 -18.98 13.97
CA ALA A 785 -12.11 -19.58 14.29
C ALA A 785 -12.85 -19.94 12.99
N ALA A 786 -13.37 -21.16 12.91
CA ALA A 786 -13.90 -21.73 11.69
C ALA A 786 -15.35 -22.21 11.90
N LEU A 787 -16.26 -21.62 11.14
CA LEU A 787 -17.60 -22.16 10.92
C LEU A 787 -17.60 -22.81 9.54
N ALA A 788 -17.48 -24.13 9.50
CA ALA A 788 -17.25 -24.89 8.27
C ALA A 788 -18.22 -26.06 8.10
N GLN A 789 -18.57 -26.37 6.85
CA GLN A 789 -19.42 -27.51 6.48
C GLN A 789 -18.63 -28.75 6.05
N SER A 790 -17.37 -28.59 5.62
CA SER A 790 -16.49 -29.68 5.24
C SER A 790 -15.05 -29.43 5.69
N ILE A 791 -14.26 -30.50 5.73
CA ILE A 791 -12.81 -30.44 5.94
C ILE A 791 -12.13 -29.91 4.68
N PHE A 792 -11.01 -29.21 4.83
CA PHE A 792 -10.26 -28.71 3.68
C PHE A 792 -8.77 -28.57 3.98
N THR A 793 -7.97 -28.79 2.94
CA THR A 793 -6.53 -28.52 2.92
C THR A 793 -6.22 -27.74 1.66
N ILE A 794 -5.82 -26.47 1.83
CA ILE A 794 -5.69 -25.49 0.76
C ILE A 794 -4.25 -24.97 0.72
N PRO A 795 -3.47 -25.35 -0.31
CA PRO A 795 -2.15 -24.78 -0.55
C PRO A 795 -2.24 -23.55 -1.48
N THR A 796 -1.52 -22.47 -1.18
CA THR A 796 -1.14 -21.46 -2.20
C THR A 796 0.23 -21.70 -2.80
N ALA A 797 1.01 -22.62 -2.23
CA ALA A 797 2.32 -22.96 -2.76
C ALA A 797 2.18 -23.45 -4.21
N PRO A 798 2.89 -22.84 -5.18
CA PRO A 798 2.87 -23.30 -6.56
C PRO A 798 3.30 -24.77 -6.65
N ARG A 799 2.67 -25.52 -7.57
CA ARG A 799 3.07 -26.88 -7.91
C ARG A 799 3.68 -26.88 -9.30
N ALA A 800 4.65 -27.75 -9.53
CA ALA A 800 5.25 -27.92 -10.83
C ALA A 800 4.22 -28.36 -11.87
N VAL A 801 4.22 -27.72 -13.04
CA VAL A 801 3.34 -28.08 -14.14
C VAL A 801 4.14 -28.53 -15.36
N ARG A 802 3.56 -29.45 -16.12
CA ARG A 802 4.09 -29.84 -17.43
C ARG A 802 3.86 -28.71 -18.44
N GLY A 803 4.82 -28.55 -19.35
CA GLY A 803 4.76 -27.56 -20.42
C GLY A 803 4.93 -28.14 -21.81
N PRO A 804 4.87 -27.30 -22.84
CA PRO A 804 5.18 -27.70 -24.21
C PRO A 804 6.65 -28.13 -24.34
N ALA A 805 6.95 -28.96 -25.35
CA ALA A 805 8.33 -29.38 -25.65
C ALA A 805 9.25 -28.18 -25.99
N THR A 806 8.73 -27.15 -26.64
CA THR A 806 9.48 -25.93 -26.96
C THR A 806 9.10 -24.78 -26.03
N ARG A 807 10.12 -24.18 -25.41
CA ARG A 807 10.01 -22.92 -24.69
C ARG A 807 9.99 -21.77 -25.70
N LYS A 808 8.85 -21.07 -25.85
CA LYS A 808 8.73 -19.86 -26.70
C LYS A 808 9.40 -18.64 -26.07
N PRO A 809 9.96 -17.69 -26.85
CA PRO A 809 10.53 -16.47 -26.29
C PRO A 809 9.47 -15.65 -25.55
N ALA A 810 9.79 -15.19 -24.35
CA ALA A 810 8.89 -14.43 -23.50
C ALA A 810 9.21 -12.93 -23.49
N VAL A 811 10.46 -12.55 -23.81
CA VAL A 811 10.94 -11.17 -23.72
C VAL A 811 11.51 -10.59 -25.02
N ALA A 812 11.35 -11.29 -26.14
CA ALA A 812 11.57 -10.74 -27.47
C ALA A 812 10.74 -9.46 -27.69
N GLY A 813 11.38 -8.40 -28.18
CA GLY A 813 10.83 -7.05 -28.31
C GLY A 813 10.96 -6.18 -27.06
N LYS A 814 11.47 -6.71 -25.94
CA LYS A 814 11.71 -5.97 -24.69
C LYS A 814 13.18 -5.95 -24.30
N PHE A 815 13.78 -7.13 -24.13
CA PHE A 815 15.18 -7.27 -23.70
C PHE A 815 16.13 -7.39 -24.90
N TYR A 816 15.61 -7.79 -26.05
CA TYR A 816 16.32 -7.85 -27.32
C TYR A 816 15.29 -7.77 -28.47
N PRO A 817 15.68 -7.45 -29.71
CA PRO A 817 14.73 -7.28 -30.82
C PRO A 817 13.83 -8.50 -31.09
N ALA A 818 12.57 -8.27 -31.47
CA ALA A 818 11.65 -9.35 -31.85
C ALA A 818 11.87 -9.84 -33.28
N GLU A 819 12.46 -9.02 -34.14
CA GLU A 819 12.78 -9.36 -35.52
C GLU A 819 14.11 -10.13 -35.59
N ALA A 820 14.10 -11.30 -36.25
CA ALA A 820 15.24 -12.20 -36.35
C ALA A 820 16.51 -11.50 -36.92
N ASP A 821 16.38 -10.75 -38.01
CA ASP A 821 17.52 -10.08 -38.66
C ASP A 821 18.14 -9.00 -37.78
N ARG A 822 17.31 -8.26 -37.04
CA ARG A 822 17.78 -7.22 -36.09
C ARG A 822 18.48 -7.85 -34.90
N LEU A 823 17.95 -8.96 -34.38
CA LEU A 823 18.60 -9.70 -33.30
C LEU A 823 19.95 -10.26 -33.75
N ALA A 824 20.01 -10.88 -34.93
CA ALA A 824 21.25 -11.41 -35.50
C ALA A 824 22.30 -10.31 -35.66
N THR A 825 21.92 -9.15 -36.20
CA THR A 825 22.83 -7.99 -36.36
C THR A 825 23.35 -7.47 -35.02
N LEU A 826 22.46 -7.33 -34.03
CA LEU A 826 22.85 -6.90 -32.68
C LEU A 826 23.84 -7.90 -32.06
N VAL A 827 23.52 -9.20 -32.11
CA VAL A 827 24.37 -10.25 -31.55
C VAL A 827 25.72 -10.29 -32.25
N ASP A 828 25.76 -10.20 -33.58
CA ASP A 828 27.00 -10.16 -34.37
C ASP A 828 27.92 -9.01 -33.95
N ASN A 829 27.34 -7.82 -33.73
CA ASN A 829 28.08 -6.65 -33.25
C ASN A 829 28.58 -6.81 -31.80
N LEU A 830 27.85 -7.53 -30.95
CA LEU A 830 28.27 -7.77 -29.57
C LEU A 830 29.40 -8.80 -29.49
N VAL A 831 29.38 -9.85 -30.31
CA VAL A 831 30.37 -10.93 -30.27
C VAL A 831 31.64 -10.66 -31.10
N THR A 832 31.83 -9.44 -31.61
CA THR A 832 33.04 -9.06 -32.37
C THR A 832 34.31 -9.24 -31.55
N GLY A 833 35.33 -9.89 -32.13
CA GLY A 833 36.67 -10.03 -31.56
C GLY A 833 37.13 -11.50 -31.41
N GLU A 834 38.41 -11.70 -31.06
CA GLU A 834 39.04 -13.02 -30.97
C GLU A 834 38.54 -13.86 -29.77
N ARG A 835 38.24 -15.15 -30.01
CA ARG A 835 37.88 -16.11 -28.95
C ARG A 835 39.14 -16.68 -28.30
N ARG A 836 39.18 -16.72 -26.96
CA ARG A 836 40.35 -17.24 -26.20
C ARG A 836 40.24 -18.70 -25.81
N GLU A 837 39.02 -19.25 -25.73
CA GLU A 837 38.75 -20.66 -25.38
C GLU A 837 39.44 -21.17 -24.10
N GLU A 838 39.47 -20.32 -23.07
CA GLU A 838 40.00 -20.60 -21.74
C GLU A 838 39.09 -21.61 -21.01
N PRO A 839 39.65 -22.63 -20.32
CA PRO A 839 38.90 -23.75 -19.75
C PRO A 839 38.31 -23.45 -18.36
N TRP A 840 37.61 -22.31 -18.20
CA TRP A 840 36.95 -21.96 -16.94
C TRP A 840 35.71 -22.83 -16.69
N PRO A 841 35.55 -23.42 -15.49
CA PRO A 841 34.39 -24.24 -15.17
C PRO A 841 33.11 -23.44 -14.90
N ALA A 842 33.21 -22.15 -14.54
CA ALA A 842 32.06 -21.29 -14.38
C ALA A 842 32.31 -19.82 -14.75
N ALA A 843 31.22 -19.10 -15.02
CA ALA A 843 31.24 -17.66 -15.27
C ALA A 843 29.95 -16.98 -14.79
N MET A 844 30.01 -15.67 -14.56
CA MET A 844 28.86 -14.81 -14.29
C MET A 844 28.63 -13.84 -15.44
N LEU A 845 27.37 -13.75 -15.87
CA LEU A 845 26.90 -12.92 -16.98
C LEU A 845 25.72 -12.04 -16.51
N PRO A 846 25.64 -10.76 -16.95
CA PRO A 846 24.46 -9.94 -16.73
C PRO A 846 23.32 -10.34 -17.67
N HIS A 847 22.07 -10.09 -17.25
CA HIS A 847 20.85 -10.45 -17.99
C HIS A 847 19.87 -9.28 -18.22
N ALA A 848 20.30 -8.04 -17.98
CA ALA A 848 19.61 -6.88 -18.53
C ALA A 848 19.52 -6.94 -20.08
N GLY A 849 18.72 -6.05 -20.67
CA GLY A 849 18.55 -6.02 -22.13
C GLY A 849 19.90 -5.92 -22.86
N LEU A 850 20.05 -6.63 -23.98
CA LEU A 850 21.33 -6.78 -24.71
C LEU A 850 21.94 -5.45 -25.17
N ALA A 851 21.12 -4.40 -25.30
CA ALA A 851 21.59 -3.05 -25.59
C ALA A 851 22.39 -2.40 -24.44
N TYR A 852 22.16 -2.83 -23.20
CA TYR A 852 22.80 -2.29 -22.00
C TYR A 852 23.98 -3.18 -21.56
N SER A 853 23.70 -4.46 -21.28
CA SER A 853 24.66 -5.37 -20.66
C SER A 853 25.29 -6.38 -21.62
N GLY A 854 24.78 -6.46 -22.86
CA GLY A 854 25.14 -7.50 -23.82
C GLY A 854 26.63 -7.51 -24.18
N ARG A 855 27.32 -6.36 -24.09
CA ARG A 855 28.76 -6.28 -24.36
C ARG A 855 29.58 -7.03 -23.30
N ILE A 856 29.27 -6.81 -22.02
CA ILE A 856 29.93 -7.51 -20.91
C ILE A 856 29.65 -9.01 -21.02
N ALA A 857 28.40 -9.41 -21.25
CA ALA A 857 28.04 -10.82 -21.41
C ALA A 857 28.79 -11.49 -22.58
N ALA A 858 28.86 -10.82 -23.74
CA ALA A 858 29.58 -11.33 -24.89
C ALA A 858 31.09 -11.43 -24.63
N ASP A 859 31.70 -10.43 -23.98
CA ASP A 859 33.13 -10.43 -23.68
C ASP A 859 33.53 -11.56 -22.73
N VAL A 860 32.70 -11.89 -21.73
CA VAL A 860 32.90 -13.09 -20.90
C VAL A 860 32.79 -14.35 -21.74
N LEU A 861 31.71 -14.53 -22.50
CA LEU A 861 31.48 -15.75 -23.30
C LEU A 861 32.59 -16.00 -24.34
N ARG A 862 33.18 -14.95 -24.94
CA ARG A 862 34.30 -15.08 -25.90
C ARG A 862 35.58 -15.61 -25.26
N ARG A 863 35.75 -15.42 -23.94
CA ARG A 863 36.89 -15.98 -23.21
C ARG A 863 36.72 -17.47 -22.96
N LEU A 864 35.50 -17.95 -22.79
CA LEU A 864 35.21 -19.31 -22.35
C LEU A 864 35.36 -20.35 -23.47
N ARG A 865 35.90 -21.52 -23.10
CA ARG A 865 35.66 -22.77 -23.84
C ARG A 865 34.27 -23.28 -23.48
N ILE A 866 33.31 -23.09 -24.38
CA ILE A 866 31.92 -23.51 -24.16
C ILE A 866 31.78 -25.01 -24.54
N PRO A 867 31.52 -25.92 -23.58
CA PRO A 867 31.35 -27.35 -23.84
C PRO A 867 29.99 -27.66 -24.46
N ARG A 868 29.70 -28.95 -24.69
CA ARG A 868 28.41 -29.38 -25.25
C ARG A 868 27.23 -29.11 -24.32
N THR A 869 27.45 -29.03 -23.02
CA THR A 869 26.39 -28.83 -22.03
C THR A 869 26.64 -27.57 -21.20
N VAL A 870 25.67 -26.67 -21.15
CA VAL A 870 25.73 -25.45 -20.35
C VAL A 870 24.56 -25.47 -19.36
N ILE A 871 24.86 -25.29 -18.08
CA ILE A 871 23.84 -25.14 -17.03
C ILE A 871 23.79 -23.67 -16.67
N ILE A 872 22.63 -23.04 -16.87
CA ILE A 872 22.42 -21.61 -16.57
C ILE A 872 21.55 -21.54 -15.33
N LEU A 873 22.10 -21.02 -14.23
CA LEU A 873 21.35 -20.71 -13.02
C LEU A 873 21.01 -19.23 -13.06
N GLY A 874 19.72 -18.92 -13.21
CA GLY A 874 19.23 -17.55 -13.21
C GLY A 874 18.23 -17.29 -12.09
N PRO A 875 18.18 -16.08 -11.53
CA PRO A 875 17.18 -15.74 -10.55
C PRO A 875 15.79 -15.77 -11.17
N LYS A 876 14.82 -16.15 -10.34
CA LYS A 876 13.41 -16.18 -10.72
C LYS A 876 12.75 -14.88 -10.29
N HIS A 877 12.37 -14.07 -11.27
CA HIS A 877 11.72 -12.77 -11.10
C HIS A 877 10.19 -12.85 -11.08
N THR A 878 9.62 -13.99 -11.50
CA THR A 878 8.17 -14.18 -11.59
C THR A 878 7.63 -15.00 -10.42
N ALA A 879 6.38 -14.75 -10.03
CA ALA A 879 5.69 -15.56 -9.02
C ALA A 879 5.14 -16.89 -9.56
N LEU A 880 5.33 -17.18 -10.86
CA LEU A 880 4.78 -18.38 -11.50
C LEU A 880 5.61 -19.61 -11.16
N GLY A 881 4.97 -20.75 -10.88
CA GLY A 881 5.68 -22.01 -10.66
C GLY A 881 6.44 -22.10 -9.34
N VAL A 882 7.09 -23.24 -9.10
CA VAL A 882 7.84 -23.53 -7.86
C VAL A 882 9.03 -22.59 -7.68
N ASP A 883 9.55 -22.47 -6.46
CA ASP A 883 10.71 -21.60 -6.20
C ASP A 883 11.91 -22.07 -7.00
N TRP A 884 12.24 -23.36 -6.97
CA TRP A 884 13.46 -23.91 -7.57
C TRP A 884 13.06 -24.84 -8.70
N ALA A 885 13.22 -24.37 -9.93
CA ALA A 885 12.71 -25.04 -11.12
C ALA A 885 13.83 -25.32 -12.12
N VAL A 886 13.79 -26.50 -12.74
CA VAL A 886 14.54 -26.78 -13.96
C VAL A 886 13.58 -26.85 -15.14
N ALA A 887 14.01 -26.34 -16.29
CA ALA A 887 13.17 -26.26 -17.46
C ALA A 887 12.79 -27.65 -17.98
N PRO A 888 11.48 -27.97 -18.12
CA PRO A 888 11.03 -29.25 -18.64
C PRO A 888 11.00 -29.31 -20.17
N HIS A 889 11.59 -28.31 -20.84
CA HIS A 889 11.53 -28.14 -22.29
C HIS A 889 12.64 -28.93 -22.98
N GLU A 890 12.37 -29.42 -24.18
CA GLU A 890 13.37 -30.04 -25.07
C GLU A 890 14.16 -29.00 -25.86
N THR A 891 13.58 -27.83 -26.11
CA THR A 891 14.18 -26.75 -26.91
C THR A 891 13.83 -25.37 -26.35
N TRP A 892 14.76 -24.43 -26.49
CA TRP A 892 14.56 -23.00 -26.23
C TRP A 892 14.55 -22.22 -27.54
N ALA A 893 13.43 -21.57 -27.86
CA ALA A 893 13.29 -20.75 -29.05
C ALA A 893 13.54 -19.27 -28.77
N PHE A 894 14.14 -18.58 -29.74
CA PHE A 894 14.28 -17.12 -29.82
C PHE A 894 14.10 -16.68 -31.28
N PRO A 895 13.92 -15.38 -31.58
CA PRO A 895 13.75 -14.92 -32.96
C PRO A 895 14.92 -15.35 -33.87
N GLY A 896 14.62 -16.14 -34.90
CA GLY A 896 15.62 -16.59 -35.87
C GLY A 896 16.45 -17.82 -35.46
N GLY A 897 16.21 -18.43 -34.30
CA GLY A 897 16.97 -19.61 -33.88
C GLY A 897 16.42 -20.36 -32.67
N GLN A 898 17.07 -21.47 -32.33
CA GLN A 898 16.76 -22.26 -31.14
C GLN A 898 17.99 -23.00 -30.62
N LEU A 899 17.99 -23.34 -29.33
CA LEU A 899 18.96 -24.21 -28.69
C LEU A 899 18.27 -25.44 -28.10
N SER A 900 18.93 -26.59 -28.16
CA SER A 900 18.42 -27.82 -27.53
C SER A 900 18.64 -27.81 -26.02
N SER A 901 17.85 -28.58 -25.28
CA SER A 901 18.05 -28.81 -23.85
C SER A 901 18.57 -30.22 -23.56
N ASP A 902 19.32 -30.38 -22.47
CA ASP A 902 19.67 -31.70 -21.94
C ASP A 902 18.61 -32.14 -20.92
N PHE A 903 17.51 -32.69 -21.46
CA PHE A 903 16.38 -33.17 -20.67
C PHE A 903 16.76 -34.32 -19.70
N ILE A 904 17.74 -35.15 -20.06
CA ILE A 904 18.19 -36.27 -19.23
C ILE A 904 18.94 -35.74 -18.00
N LEU A 905 19.82 -34.76 -18.21
CA LEU A 905 20.49 -34.08 -17.11
C LEU A 905 19.50 -33.33 -16.22
N ALA A 906 18.54 -32.60 -16.79
CA ALA A 906 17.49 -31.92 -16.04
C ALA A 906 16.72 -32.87 -15.10
N ARG A 907 16.29 -34.03 -15.61
CA ARG A 907 15.58 -35.05 -14.82
C ARG A 907 16.46 -35.63 -13.71
N ARG A 908 17.75 -35.87 -13.97
CA ARG A 908 18.71 -36.35 -12.96
C ARG A 908 18.92 -35.32 -11.86
N LEU A 909 19.00 -34.04 -12.20
CA LEU A 909 19.11 -32.95 -11.22
C LEU A 909 17.91 -32.92 -10.27
N CYS A 910 16.68 -33.04 -10.77
CA CYS A 910 15.48 -33.14 -9.93
C CYS A 910 15.48 -34.35 -8.98
N HIS A 911 16.13 -35.45 -9.36
CA HIS A 911 16.21 -36.63 -8.51
C HIS A 911 17.18 -36.42 -7.34
N GLU A 912 18.33 -35.80 -7.60
CA GLU A 912 19.42 -35.64 -6.63
C GLU A 912 19.32 -34.36 -5.80
N ILE A 913 18.58 -33.34 -6.27
CA ILE A 913 18.47 -32.03 -5.61
C ILE A 913 17.08 -31.89 -4.96
N PRO A 914 16.98 -31.95 -3.62
CA PRO A 914 15.71 -31.76 -2.93
C PRO A 914 15.09 -30.40 -3.24
N GLY A 915 13.80 -30.39 -3.59
CA GLY A 915 13.03 -29.18 -3.88
C GLY A 915 13.19 -28.64 -5.31
N LEU A 916 14.09 -29.19 -6.13
CA LEU A 916 14.19 -28.84 -7.54
C LEU A 916 13.16 -29.64 -8.36
N GLU A 917 12.20 -28.96 -8.98
CA GLU A 917 11.15 -29.62 -9.78
C GLU A 917 11.22 -29.21 -11.26
N MET A 918 10.78 -30.11 -12.14
CA MET A 918 10.60 -29.82 -13.56
C MET A 918 9.32 -29.02 -13.77
N ASP A 919 9.43 -27.70 -13.98
CA ASP A 919 8.25 -26.82 -13.97
C ASP A 919 8.24 -25.78 -15.10
N ALA A 920 7.29 -25.92 -16.02
CA ALA A 920 7.16 -25.02 -17.15
C ALA A 920 6.63 -23.63 -16.77
N ALA A 921 5.84 -23.52 -15.70
CA ALA A 921 5.29 -22.24 -15.29
C ALA A 921 6.40 -21.28 -14.84
N ALA A 922 7.39 -21.79 -14.11
CA ALA A 922 8.54 -21.01 -13.65
C ALA A 922 9.36 -20.38 -14.80
N HIS A 923 9.40 -21.02 -15.97
CA HIS A 923 10.15 -20.53 -17.14
C HIS A 923 9.31 -19.79 -18.18
N GLN A 924 7.98 -19.77 -18.01
CA GLN A 924 7.05 -19.26 -19.03
C GLN A 924 7.27 -17.77 -19.33
N ARG A 925 7.60 -16.98 -18.31
CA ARG A 925 7.82 -15.52 -18.41
C ARG A 925 9.18 -15.08 -17.87
N GLU A 926 10.02 -16.02 -17.46
CA GLU A 926 11.34 -15.73 -16.91
C GLU A 926 12.32 -15.33 -18.01
N HIS A 927 13.18 -14.36 -17.73
CA HIS A 927 14.07 -13.76 -18.71
C HIS A 927 15.56 -14.00 -18.42
N ALA A 928 15.95 -14.21 -17.16
CA ALA A 928 17.37 -14.33 -16.77
C ALA A 928 18.14 -15.34 -17.65
N ILE A 929 17.53 -16.51 -17.90
CA ILE A 929 18.11 -17.55 -18.76
C ILE A 929 17.95 -17.20 -20.25
N GLU A 930 16.82 -16.62 -20.65
CA GLU A 930 16.47 -16.39 -22.06
C GLU A 930 17.40 -15.39 -22.74
N VAL A 931 17.80 -14.33 -22.03
CA VAL A 931 18.59 -13.22 -22.60
C VAL A 931 19.98 -13.66 -23.04
N GLU A 932 20.52 -14.72 -22.42
CA GLU A 932 21.85 -15.26 -22.75
C GLU A 932 21.83 -16.17 -23.99
N LEU A 933 20.66 -16.71 -24.36
CA LEU A 933 20.55 -17.73 -25.41
C LEU A 933 21.00 -17.25 -26.80
N PRO A 934 20.67 -16.04 -27.28
CA PRO A 934 21.12 -15.59 -28.59
C PRO A 934 22.65 -15.51 -28.71
N LEU A 935 23.34 -15.06 -27.65
CA LEU A 935 24.81 -15.00 -27.61
C LEU A 935 25.42 -16.41 -27.61
N LEU A 936 24.88 -17.32 -26.80
CA LEU A 936 25.31 -18.72 -26.76
C LEU A 936 25.10 -19.43 -28.10
N ALA A 937 23.95 -19.24 -28.73
CA ALA A 937 23.64 -19.83 -30.02
C ALA A 937 24.59 -19.35 -31.12
N ARG A 938 25.05 -18.10 -31.04
CA ARG A 938 26.01 -17.56 -31.99
C ARG A 938 27.42 -18.11 -31.79
N LEU A 939 27.87 -18.25 -30.54
CA LEU A 939 29.23 -18.67 -30.20
C LEU A 939 29.41 -20.20 -30.15
N ALA A 940 28.36 -20.94 -29.81
CA ALA A 940 28.38 -22.40 -29.63
C ALA A 940 27.04 -23.03 -30.03
N PRO A 941 26.66 -23.04 -31.32
CA PRO A 941 25.34 -23.49 -31.79
C PRO A 941 25.01 -24.96 -31.46
N GLN A 942 26.02 -25.79 -31.22
CA GLN A 942 25.89 -27.20 -30.86
C GLN A 942 25.66 -27.45 -29.35
N CYS A 943 25.66 -26.41 -28.52
CA CYS A 943 25.49 -26.57 -27.08
C CYS A 943 24.04 -26.93 -26.72
N ARG A 944 23.89 -27.59 -25.57
CA ARG A 944 22.62 -27.92 -24.93
C ARG A 944 22.50 -27.14 -23.64
N VAL A 945 21.35 -26.51 -23.42
CA VAL A 945 21.11 -25.65 -22.25
C VAL A 945 20.21 -26.35 -21.24
N VAL A 946 20.66 -26.41 -20.00
CA VAL A 946 19.83 -26.73 -18.82
C VAL A 946 19.60 -25.43 -18.06
N GLY A 947 18.40 -24.85 -18.21
CA GLY A 947 18.03 -23.64 -17.50
C GLY A 947 17.42 -23.96 -16.14
N ILE A 948 17.96 -23.37 -15.08
CA ILE A 948 17.50 -23.50 -13.70
C ILE A 948 17.09 -22.13 -13.19
N ALA A 949 15.80 -21.96 -12.89
CA ALA A 949 15.27 -20.75 -12.27
C ALA A 949 15.33 -20.90 -10.74
N VAL A 950 16.06 -20.00 -10.09
CA VAL A 950 16.31 -20.00 -8.65
C VAL A 950 15.50 -18.89 -8.00
N GLY A 951 14.40 -19.25 -7.35
CA GLY A 951 13.55 -18.37 -6.58
C GLY A 951 14.06 -18.19 -5.15
N ALA A 952 13.11 -17.98 -4.23
CA ALA A 952 13.45 -17.62 -2.86
C ALA A 952 14.14 -18.78 -2.12
N GLY A 953 15.12 -18.49 -1.25
CA GLY A 953 15.89 -19.49 -0.52
C GLY A 953 16.74 -18.88 0.59
N ASP A 954 17.59 -19.69 1.21
CA ASP A 954 18.62 -19.28 2.18
C ASP A 954 19.96 -20.00 1.91
N LEU A 955 21.01 -19.63 2.65
CA LEU A 955 22.34 -20.24 2.51
C LEU A 955 22.34 -21.75 2.73
N ALA A 956 21.56 -22.25 3.70
CA ALA A 956 21.47 -23.68 3.98
C ALA A 956 20.86 -24.46 2.80
N SER A 957 19.82 -23.90 2.19
CA SER A 957 19.21 -24.44 0.98
C SER A 957 20.20 -24.41 -0.17
N CYS A 958 20.94 -23.31 -0.37
CA CYS A 958 21.94 -23.21 -1.43
C CYS A 958 23.02 -24.29 -1.30
N ARG A 959 23.48 -24.56 -0.07
CA ARG A 959 24.44 -25.64 0.20
C ARG A 959 23.89 -27.03 -0.12
N ARG A 960 22.62 -27.30 0.20
CA ARG A 960 21.95 -28.56 -0.17
C ARG A 960 21.84 -28.70 -1.70
N PHE A 961 21.48 -27.62 -2.38
CA PHE A 961 21.47 -27.58 -3.85
C PHE A 961 22.85 -27.89 -4.42
N ALA A 962 23.85 -27.17 -3.94
CA ALA A 962 25.22 -27.28 -4.42
C ALA A 962 25.80 -28.67 -4.21
N GLN A 963 25.43 -29.34 -3.12
CA GLN A 963 25.78 -30.74 -2.87
C GLN A 963 25.16 -31.67 -3.91
N GLY A 964 23.84 -31.60 -4.14
CA GLY A 964 23.18 -32.45 -5.13
C GLY A 964 23.69 -32.17 -6.56
N LEU A 965 23.93 -30.91 -6.91
CA LEU A 965 24.55 -30.53 -8.18
C LEU A 965 25.97 -31.11 -8.30
N ALA A 966 26.81 -30.99 -7.27
CA ALA A 966 28.15 -31.56 -7.29
C ALA A 966 28.14 -33.09 -7.46
N GLU A 967 27.25 -33.82 -6.79
CA GLU A 967 27.11 -35.28 -6.95
C GLU A 967 26.68 -35.68 -8.36
N VAL A 968 25.78 -34.91 -8.99
CA VAL A 968 25.40 -35.15 -10.40
C VAL A 968 26.59 -34.93 -11.35
N LEU A 969 27.43 -33.94 -11.06
CA LEU A 969 28.54 -33.54 -11.92
C LEU A 969 29.83 -34.35 -11.70
N LYS A 970 30.00 -34.97 -10.53
CA LYS A 970 31.20 -35.72 -10.16
C LYS A 970 31.45 -36.88 -11.12
N GLY A 971 32.68 -36.96 -11.64
CA GLY A 971 33.14 -38.06 -12.50
C GLY A 971 32.52 -38.09 -13.91
N ARG A 972 31.88 -37.01 -14.36
CA ARG A 972 31.39 -36.90 -15.75
C ARG A 972 32.53 -36.54 -16.71
N ASP A 973 32.63 -37.27 -17.81
CA ASP A 973 33.60 -37.00 -18.88
C ASP A 973 33.32 -35.66 -19.61
N ASP A 974 32.04 -35.31 -19.80
CA ASP A 974 31.59 -34.02 -20.33
C ASP A 974 31.16 -33.11 -19.16
N SER A 975 32.13 -32.39 -18.59
CA SER A 975 31.89 -31.38 -17.55
C SER A 975 31.14 -30.18 -18.14
N PRO A 976 29.92 -29.85 -17.67
CA PRO A 976 29.21 -28.70 -18.15
C PRO A 976 29.85 -27.39 -17.68
N LEU A 977 29.64 -26.33 -18.47
CA LEU A 977 29.92 -24.95 -18.04
C LEU A 977 28.77 -24.47 -17.15
N LEU A 978 29.10 -23.94 -15.97
CA LEU A 978 28.12 -23.35 -15.06
C LEU A 978 28.05 -21.83 -15.29
N LEU A 979 26.89 -21.32 -15.68
CA LEU A 979 26.66 -19.89 -15.84
C LEU A 979 25.79 -19.37 -14.69
N ILE A 980 26.28 -18.32 -14.04
CA ILE A 980 25.57 -17.51 -13.07
C ILE A 980 24.96 -16.34 -13.83
N SER A 981 23.65 -16.29 -13.94
CA SER A 981 22.96 -15.15 -14.54
C SER A 981 22.66 -14.12 -13.45
N SER A 982 23.31 -12.95 -13.47
CA SER A 982 23.14 -11.90 -12.45
C SER A 982 23.46 -10.52 -12.97
N ASP A 983 22.52 -9.59 -12.77
CA ASP A 983 22.82 -8.17 -12.61
C ASP A 983 23.23 -7.89 -11.15
N MET A 984 23.79 -6.70 -10.90
CA MET A 984 24.28 -6.28 -9.57
C MET A 984 23.21 -5.46 -8.82
N ASN A 985 23.57 -4.38 -8.13
CA ASN A 985 22.61 -3.53 -7.43
C ASN A 985 21.71 -2.75 -8.40
N HIS A 986 20.47 -2.54 -7.98
CA HIS A 986 19.42 -1.86 -8.70
C HIS A 986 19.01 -0.57 -7.98
N PHE A 987 18.77 0.46 -8.79
CA PHE A 987 17.97 1.63 -8.49
C PHE A 987 18.49 2.57 -7.39
N ALA A 988 19.79 2.49 -7.06
CA ALA A 988 20.51 3.58 -6.41
C ALA A 988 21.00 4.59 -7.46
N ASP A 989 21.41 5.78 -7.02
CA ASP A 989 22.20 6.67 -7.87
C ASP A 989 23.55 6.03 -8.24
N ASP A 990 24.21 6.52 -9.29
CA ASP A 990 25.41 5.87 -9.84
C ASP A 990 26.56 5.76 -8.83
N ALA A 991 26.75 6.76 -7.96
CA ALA A 991 27.82 6.74 -6.98
C ALA A 991 27.57 5.67 -5.90
N GLU A 992 26.36 5.63 -5.35
CA GLU A 992 25.98 4.64 -4.34
C GLU A 992 25.88 3.23 -4.94
N ASN A 993 25.39 3.10 -6.18
CA ASN A 993 25.31 1.81 -6.86
C ASN A 993 26.70 1.21 -7.08
N ARG A 994 27.66 2.01 -7.56
CA ARG A 994 29.06 1.57 -7.72
C ARG A 994 29.69 1.18 -6.39
N ARG A 995 29.39 1.90 -5.31
CA ARG A 995 29.87 1.56 -3.95
C ARG A 995 29.33 0.21 -3.48
N LEU A 996 28.02 -0.01 -3.60
CA LEU A 996 27.38 -1.26 -3.21
C LEU A 996 27.84 -2.43 -4.08
N ASP A 997 27.98 -2.21 -5.39
CA ASP A 997 28.47 -3.23 -6.33
C ASP A 997 29.92 -3.62 -6.02
N ALA A 998 30.79 -2.65 -5.69
CA ALA A 998 32.17 -2.92 -5.27
C ALA A 998 32.21 -3.83 -4.04
N ILE A 999 31.35 -3.59 -3.05
CA ILE A 999 31.24 -4.44 -1.85
C ILE A 999 30.85 -5.88 -2.24
N ALA A 1000 29.89 -6.06 -3.14
CA ALA A 1000 29.47 -7.39 -3.60
C ALA A 1000 30.55 -8.09 -4.44
N LEU A 1001 31.24 -7.36 -5.32
CA LEU A 1001 32.30 -7.90 -6.17
C LEU A 1001 33.54 -8.30 -5.35
N ASP A 1002 33.93 -7.48 -4.37
CA ASP A 1002 35.03 -7.82 -3.47
C ASP A 1002 34.70 -9.08 -2.64
N ALA A 1003 33.42 -9.26 -2.26
CA ALA A 1003 32.97 -10.48 -1.60
C ALA A 1003 32.99 -11.71 -2.53
N LEU A 1004 32.64 -11.54 -3.82
CA LEU A 1004 32.77 -12.60 -4.84
C LEU A 1004 34.24 -13.02 -5.05
N GLU A 1005 35.15 -12.05 -5.11
CA GLU A 1005 36.58 -12.27 -5.36
C GLU A 1005 37.28 -13.01 -4.20
N ARG A 1006 36.70 -12.99 -2.99
CA ARG A 1006 37.17 -13.78 -1.84
C ARG A 1006 36.91 -15.28 -1.97
N LEU A 1007 36.11 -15.71 -2.94
CA LEU A 1007 35.77 -17.12 -3.19
C LEU A 1007 35.13 -17.82 -1.96
N ASP A 1008 34.46 -17.04 -1.11
CA ASP A 1008 33.73 -17.52 0.07
C ASP A 1008 32.23 -17.27 -0.13
N PRO A 1009 31.44 -18.31 -0.48
CA PRO A 1009 30.01 -18.18 -0.74
C PRO A 1009 29.21 -17.74 0.49
N ALA A 1010 29.64 -18.12 1.69
CA ALA A 1010 28.94 -17.75 2.93
C ALA A 1010 29.14 -16.27 3.23
N HIS A 1011 30.38 -15.79 3.06
CA HIS A 1011 30.70 -14.38 3.18
C HIS A 1011 29.98 -13.52 2.15
N LEU A 1012 29.88 -13.99 0.89
CA LEU A 1012 29.09 -13.31 -0.15
C LEU A 1012 27.61 -13.18 0.26
N TYR A 1013 26.98 -14.30 0.66
CA TYR A 1013 25.59 -14.32 1.09
C TYR A 1013 25.35 -13.33 2.24
N GLN A 1014 26.21 -13.37 3.26
CA GLN A 1014 26.11 -12.50 4.42
C GLN A 1014 26.30 -11.03 4.03
N THR A 1015 27.34 -10.72 3.25
CA THR A 1015 27.68 -9.35 2.85
C THR A 1015 26.54 -8.71 2.04
N VAL A 1016 26.01 -9.41 1.05
CA VAL A 1016 24.92 -8.90 0.20
C VAL A 1016 23.64 -8.72 1.01
N THR A 1017 23.31 -9.68 1.89
CA THR A 1017 22.10 -9.61 2.73
C THR A 1017 22.19 -8.49 3.77
N GLU A 1018 23.32 -8.35 4.46
CA GLU A 1018 23.50 -7.37 5.53
C GLU A 1018 23.56 -5.93 5.02
N ASN A 1019 24.10 -5.73 3.81
CA ASN A 1019 24.18 -4.42 3.17
C ASN A 1019 22.93 -4.08 2.32
N ASN A 1020 21.90 -4.95 2.31
CA ASN A 1020 20.70 -4.80 1.47
C ASN A 1020 21.02 -4.57 -0.02
N ILE A 1021 22.06 -5.23 -0.54
CA ILE A 1021 22.45 -5.11 -1.94
C ILE A 1021 21.47 -5.92 -2.78
N SER A 1022 20.84 -5.27 -3.76
CA SER A 1022 19.77 -5.87 -4.58
C SER A 1022 20.28 -6.73 -5.75
N MET A 1023 21.42 -7.40 -5.57
CA MET A 1023 22.01 -8.32 -6.55
C MET A 1023 21.05 -9.48 -6.84
N CYS A 1024 20.51 -9.54 -8.06
CA CYS A 1024 19.43 -10.49 -8.37
C CYS A 1024 19.91 -11.94 -8.36
N GLY A 1025 21.13 -12.23 -8.85
CA GLY A 1025 21.71 -13.57 -8.93
C GLY A 1025 22.53 -14.01 -7.72
N LEU A 1026 22.29 -13.46 -6.53
CA LEU A 1026 22.99 -13.86 -5.29
C LEU A 1026 22.95 -15.38 -5.06
N LEU A 1027 21.76 -15.98 -5.05
CA LEU A 1027 21.62 -17.42 -4.77
C LEU A 1027 22.24 -18.29 -5.88
N PRO A 1028 22.02 -18.02 -7.18
CA PRO A 1028 22.79 -18.64 -8.26
C PRO A 1028 24.30 -18.59 -8.05
N ALA A 1029 24.85 -17.44 -7.67
CA ALA A 1029 26.29 -17.28 -7.43
C ALA A 1029 26.77 -18.17 -6.27
N VAL A 1030 26.07 -18.11 -5.13
CA VAL A 1030 26.39 -18.92 -3.95
C VAL A 1030 26.34 -20.42 -4.28
N ILE A 1031 25.32 -20.87 -5.01
CA ILE A 1031 25.17 -22.29 -5.41
C ILE A 1031 26.35 -22.72 -6.28
N VAL A 1032 26.69 -21.95 -7.32
CA VAL A 1032 27.77 -22.32 -8.25
C VAL A 1032 29.11 -22.35 -7.55
N LEU A 1033 29.44 -21.34 -6.73
CA LEU A 1033 30.71 -21.31 -5.99
C LEU A 1033 30.80 -22.47 -4.99
N GLU A 1034 29.75 -22.75 -4.21
CA GLU A 1034 29.69 -23.92 -3.32
C GLU A 1034 29.86 -25.24 -4.10
N THR A 1035 29.26 -25.37 -5.28
CA THR A 1035 29.42 -26.55 -6.15
C THR A 1035 30.88 -26.70 -6.60
N LEU A 1036 31.53 -25.61 -7.02
CA LEU A 1036 32.93 -25.65 -7.44
C LEU A 1036 33.88 -26.00 -6.28
N ILE A 1037 33.63 -25.49 -5.07
CA ILE A 1037 34.37 -25.88 -3.86
C ILE A 1037 34.26 -27.39 -3.64
N ARG A 1038 33.06 -27.95 -3.71
CA ARG A 1038 32.80 -29.39 -3.52
C ARG A 1038 33.46 -30.27 -4.59
N LEU A 1039 33.57 -29.75 -5.81
CA LEU A 1039 34.28 -30.41 -6.90
C LEU A 1039 35.81 -30.21 -6.86
N GLY A 1040 36.32 -29.34 -5.97
CA GLY A 1040 37.74 -28.99 -5.89
C GLY A 1040 38.23 -28.11 -7.05
N ARG A 1041 37.33 -27.33 -7.66
CA ARG A 1041 37.54 -26.50 -8.87
C ARG A 1041 37.28 -25.00 -8.64
N LEU A 1042 37.44 -24.52 -7.40
CA LEU A 1042 37.42 -23.09 -7.08
C LEU A 1042 38.73 -22.72 -6.40
N ARG A 1043 39.56 -21.94 -7.08
CA ARG A 1043 40.88 -21.48 -6.65
C ARG A 1043 41.15 -20.04 -7.03
N ILE A 1044 40.60 -19.59 -8.16
CA ILE A 1044 40.81 -18.27 -8.73
C ILE A 1044 39.49 -17.71 -9.26
N SER A 1045 39.40 -16.38 -9.27
CA SER A 1045 38.39 -15.64 -10.03
C SER A 1045 39.05 -14.51 -10.81
N GLU A 1046 38.41 -14.08 -11.88
CA GLU A 1046 38.83 -12.91 -12.63
C GLU A 1046 37.62 -12.07 -13.05
N ARG A 1047 37.69 -10.76 -12.79
CA ARG A 1047 36.72 -9.78 -13.26
C ARG A 1047 36.99 -9.45 -14.72
N CYS A 1048 36.05 -9.77 -15.59
CA CYS A 1048 36.14 -9.50 -17.03
C CYS A 1048 35.72 -8.07 -17.39
N GLY A 1049 34.80 -7.50 -16.62
CA GLY A 1049 34.30 -6.13 -16.85
C GLY A 1049 33.25 -5.72 -15.83
N TYR A 1050 33.06 -4.41 -15.72
CA TYR A 1050 32.02 -3.78 -14.90
C TYR A 1050 31.52 -2.51 -15.60
N ALA A 1051 30.22 -2.29 -15.58
CA ALA A 1051 29.56 -1.08 -16.06
C ALA A 1051 28.25 -0.88 -15.30
N THR A 1052 27.59 0.25 -15.54
CA THR A 1052 26.23 0.53 -15.09
C THR A 1052 25.38 0.95 -16.29
N SER A 1053 24.06 1.00 -16.10
CA SER A 1053 23.17 1.56 -17.11
C SER A 1053 23.50 3.02 -17.47
N ALA A 1054 24.08 3.80 -16.55
CA ALA A 1054 24.50 5.18 -16.80
C ALA A 1054 25.57 5.27 -17.89
N ASP A 1055 26.43 4.25 -18.03
CA ASP A 1055 27.48 4.22 -19.06
C ASP A 1055 26.88 4.15 -20.48
N VAL A 1056 25.60 3.75 -20.61
CA VAL A 1056 24.85 3.71 -21.88
C VAL A 1056 23.85 4.85 -22.00
N THR A 1057 23.13 5.19 -20.92
CA THR A 1057 22.03 6.18 -20.95
C THR A 1057 22.46 7.61 -20.61
N GLY A 1058 23.56 7.79 -19.89
CA GLY A 1058 23.96 9.05 -19.26
C GLY A 1058 23.15 9.46 -18.03
N ASP A 1059 22.15 8.67 -17.61
CA ASP A 1059 21.33 8.95 -16.42
C ASP A 1059 21.96 8.32 -15.18
N THR A 1060 22.43 9.16 -14.26
CA THR A 1060 23.10 8.75 -13.02
C THR A 1060 22.17 8.72 -11.81
N THR A 1061 20.88 9.05 -11.96
CA THR A 1061 19.97 9.19 -10.82
C THR A 1061 19.43 7.86 -10.31
N ARG A 1062 19.34 6.87 -11.19
CA ARG A 1062 18.80 5.55 -10.89
C ARG A 1062 19.35 4.51 -11.86
N VAL A 1063 20.35 3.75 -11.43
CA VAL A 1063 21.11 2.86 -12.32
C VAL A 1063 20.94 1.38 -11.97
N VAL A 1064 21.38 0.51 -12.88
CA VAL A 1064 21.59 -0.92 -12.60
C VAL A 1064 23.05 -1.26 -12.91
N GLY A 1065 23.70 -2.02 -12.03
CA GLY A 1065 25.07 -2.47 -12.21
C GLY A 1065 25.18 -3.77 -13.00
N TYR A 1066 26.21 -3.89 -13.83
CA TYR A 1066 26.50 -5.05 -14.67
C TYR A 1066 27.95 -5.49 -14.47
N ALA A 1067 28.16 -6.76 -14.14
CA ALA A 1067 29.50 -7.32 -13.98
C ALA A 1067 29.64 -8.65 -14.71
N GLY A 1068 30.82 -8.89 -15.25
CA GLY A 1068 31.21 -10.16 -15.86
C GLY A 1068 32.38 -10.76 -15.11
N MET A 1069 32.28 -12.03 -14.72
CA MET A 1069 33.33 -12.72 -13.98
C MET A 1069 33.52 -14.16 -14.46
N VAL A 1070 34.71 -14.72 -14.23
CA VAL A 1070 35.02 -16.15 -14.45
C VAL A 1070 35.59 -16.75 -13.17
N PHE A 1071 35.32 -18.05 -12.93
CA PHE A 1071 35.66 -18.76 -11.69
C PHE A 1071 36.21 -20.15 -12.02
N GLY A 1072 37.30 -20.58 -11.36
CA GLY A 1072 37.93 -21.89 -11.62
C GLY A 1072 38.97 -22.32 -10.63
#